data_AF-A0A9P1IT50-F1
#
_entry.id   AF-A0A9P1IT50-F1
#
_cell.length_a   1.000
_cell.length_b   1.000
_cell.length_c   1.000
_cell.angle_alpha   90.00
_cell.angle_beta   90.00
_cell.angle_gamma   90.00
#
_symmetry.space_group_name_H-M   'P 1'
#
loop_
_entity.id
_entity.type
_entity.pdbx_description
1 polymer ?
#
loop_
_entity_poly.entity_id
_entity_poly.type
_entity_poly.pdbx_seq_one_letter_code
_entity_poly.pdbx_strand_id
1 'polypeptide(L)'
;MDADDLELLEEECNNQPIRYLPKVLNGGISGIIGVSCVFPMDLVKTRLQNQKGTNTYTGIIDCFKKTWQSAGPKRINQVKGLYQGASINIFLITPEKAIKLVANDFFRHALMRDRVERLSVPRGMLAGGAAGFCQVIITTPMELLKIRMQQSEKREKVTRIVWDLLTKNGGIAALYRGLGPTMARDITFSALYFPLFAYLDGLGPRKKDDSGDAVFWASFVSGLTAGAIASFSVTPLDVVKTRIQAGETKYKGICDALYRILKDEGPSALFKGAICRMMVMAPLFAIAQTVYYIGLAEKLIGIEKAVVPDLGAIKKRARNGEINLDQIRRSQPVNDEDIARLLKVDYSFRTESLIYDLLENKENAESTILAGNFSFETLHHDTEGGMLARFTLTKCTTDNCGNPPPVYVAFRQAEYGEGDTQYVNTVYGRCQLDFGRPEDKRFRRIIDNCEVGKGLNFSRFEGLETVNYHQDAWYTQNTKVDADIVMIDAIESLTFRSPFHEKYGFQLESRTHVEITNRTRVFIKRICSQELESTKCAEKEYGAQIVGHRKYEKVRIGSGSEKNNRLSEEINKYREHLADMGDSHICEKHSMFYANIMQEARGAKKEDWVEIMKNPENEHVLAIIGNVLGGVGTVESLEIAKEIYLIEAADHLDDLLFGIAHSTSNNEKWHKQLMYWWASLPPKSQEYWKVANTIASVLRKRCEHSTSSLNSCNKKKEKIVEKFINDLKTDGMDVKVFEVLENLPIFSSFELARDLICSKNGLEIVEKAALRVILRADQGFYDSQLTKKLIGLFRNTCPMETSTTNSQIAIEILLKCVPDHQNVATLILRTESLQNENNAEKWNYLYKAIEASGKKDELKEAFWTKMRQFKIFRPKWLNRAIFADSHVHWRNIAEAAGFEMYAESTTEFEAKMFQRSTFDLVLKKSKRENNLFSLTIDTANLDSYVKSKKEDQEDQEKVAEANIRLGLFGHKLPTYNIFKGNGDLISAVWNADGRTIKAFEGHVPLRDTRFSFPLLSGLSVDVRSSGAISTRINVAAEVSLWNQKSETDVDAFVSASLQTHANLVFGTRPTNFVTSSISALSTFSTDTNVAFSSTPYEFCLKSSQDSIKITQTTFNDNKKGINRKRNFAPKTYRLDDIVTNQCNRHAREL
;
A
#
# COMPACT_ATOMS: atom_id res chain seq x y z
N MET A 1 -15.00 -20.03 61.39
CA MET A 1 -13.85 -19.89 60.49
C MET A 1 -13.94 -21.08 59.57
N ASP A 2 -14.54 -20.87 58.40
CA ASP A 2 -14.79 -21.94 57.44
C ASP A 2 -13.53 -22.17 56.60
N ALA A 3 -13.42 -23.36 56.00
CA ALA A 3 -12.22 -23.80 55.27
C ALA A 3 -11.88 -22.88 54.08
N ASP A 4 -12.87 -22.21 53.51
CA ASP A 4 -12.74 -21.33 52.34
C ASP A 4 -12.13 -19.96 52.70
N ASP A 5 -12.38 -19.44 53.92
CA ASP A 5 -11.77 -18.19 54.41
C ASP A 5 -10.25 -18.33 54.66
N LEU A 6 -9.79 -19.56 54.86
CA LEU A 6 -8.37 -19.90 55.03
C LEU A 6 -7.64 -20.05 53.69
N GLU A 7 -8.32 -20.57 52.66
CA GLU A 7 -7.77 -20.69 51.29
C GLU A 7 -7.63 -19.32 50.61
N LEU A 8 -8.59 -18.41 50.79
CA LEU A 8 -8.53 -17.03 50.26
C LEU A 8 -7.38 -16.19 50.86
N LEU A 9 -7.10 -16.35 52.16
CA LEU A 9 -5.95 -15.70 52.81
C LEU A 9 -4.60 -16.35 52.43
N GLU A 10 -4.59 -17.64 52.04
CA GLU A 10 -3.41 -18.35 51.54
C GLU A 10 -3.05 -17.94 50.10
N GLU A 11 -4.04 -17.64 49.24
CA GLU A 11 -3.81 -17.14 47.87
C GLU A 11 -3.31 -15.68 47.82
N GLU A 12 -3.84 -14.77 48.66
CA GLU A 12 -3.42 -13.36 48.70
C GLU A 12 -1.96 -13.19 49.19
N CYS A 13 -1.47 -14.07 50.08
CA CYS A 13 -0.08 -14.01 50.56
C CYS A 13 0.95 -14.50 49.54
N ASN A 14 0.56 -15.34 48.57
CA ASN A 14 1.48 -15.93 47.59
C ASN A 14 1.78 -15.01 46.38
N ASN A 15 0.97 -13.98 46.15
CA ASN A 15 1.03 -13.15 44.93
C ASN A 15 1.69 -11.77 45.11
N GLN A 16 2.42 -11.51 46.20
CA GLN A 16 3.17 -10.25 46.32
C GLN A 16 4.44 -10.27 45.44
N PRO A 17 4.66 -9.27 44.54
CA PRO A 17 5.84 -9.22 43.69
C PRO A 17 7.09 -8.94 44.53
N ILE A 18 7.96 -9.95 44.66
CA ILE A 18 9.26 -9.80 45.34
C ILE A 18 10.09 -8.78 44.57
N ARG A 19 10.40 -7.63 45.19
CA ARG A 19 11.30 -6.64 44.61
C ARG A 19 12.73 -7.17 44.65
N TYR A 20 13.21 -7.71 43.52
CA TYR A 20 14.55 -8.32 43.43
C TYR A 20 15.70 -7.31 43.48
N LEU A 21 15.48 -6.06 43.07
CA LEU A 21 16.53 -5.04 43.01
C LEU A 21 17.12 -4.69 44.40
N PRO A 22 16.32 -4.41 45.46
CA PRO A 22 16.83 -4.27 46.82
C PRO A 22 17.59 -5.50 47.32
N LYS A 23 17.12 -6.71 46.99
CA LYS A 23 17.79 -7.97 47.37
C LYS A 23 19.13 -8.14 46.67
N VAL A 24 19.27 -7.77 45.40
CA VAL A 24 20.54 -7.77 44.66
C VAL A 24 21.52 -6.75 45.27
N LEU A 25 21.04 -5.56 45.61
CA LEU A 25 21.86 -4.53 46.27
C LEU A 25 22.31 -4.98 47.68
N ASN A 26 21.41 -5.58 48.47
CA ASN A 26 21.76 -6.20 49.75
C ASN A 26 22.79 -7.32 49.58
N GLY A 27 22.63 -8.16 48.56
CA GLY A 27 23.61 -9.18 48.17
C GLY A 27 24.98 -8.58 47.85
N GLY A 28 25.01 -7.51 47.06
CA GLY A 28 26.25 -6.80 46.71
C GLY A 28 26.94 -6.15 47.91
N ILE A 29 26.20 -5.42 48.74
CA ILE A 29 26.74 -4.80 49.97
C ILE A 29 27.30 -5.86 50.92
N SER A 30 26.58 -6.98 51.10
CA SER A 30 27.02 -8.10 51.92
C SER A 30 28.32 -8.74 51.40
N GLY A 31 28.46 -8.86 50.08
CA GLY A 31 29.66 -9.34 49.42
C GLY A 31 30.86 -8.42 49.62
N ILE A 32 30.68 -7.11 49.47
CA ILE A 32 31.75 -6.10 49.66
C ILE A 32 32.25 -6.12 51.10
N ILE A 33 31.33 -6.12 52.08
CA ILE A 33 31.67 -6.12 53.50
C ILE A 33 32.36 -7.44 53.89
N GLY A 34 31.77 -8.58 53.50
CA GLY A 34 32.34 -9.90 53.78
C GLY A 34 33.76 -10.07 53.22
N VAL A 35 33.98 -9.70 51.95
CA VAL A 35 35.29 -9.81 51.30
C VAL A 35 36.30 -8.86 51.94
N SER A 36 35.90 -7.63 52.28
CA SER A 36 36.79 -6.65 52.93
C SER A 36 37.25 -7.11 54.32
N CYS A 37 36.38 -7.76 55.09
CA CYS A 37 36.73 -8.29 56.41
C CYS A 37 37.67 -9.51 56.32
N VAL A 38 37.50 -10.37 55.31
CA VAL A 38 38.24 -11.63 55.20
C VAL A 38 39.52 -11.50 54.35
N PHE A 39 39.67 -10.43 53.58
CA PHE A 39 40.81 -10.23 52.67
C PHE A 39 42.20 -10.46 53.30
N PRO A 40 42.50 -10.00 54.53
CA PRO A 40 43.77 -10.31 55.20
C PRO A 40 44.05 -11.81 55.37
N MET A 41 43.02 -12.59 55.65
CA MET A 41 43.12 -14.05 55.81
C MET A 41 43.32 -14.74 54.45
N ASP A 42 42.66 -14.24 53.40
CA ASP A 42 42.83 -14.73 52.02
C ASP A 42 44.24 -14.42 51.48
N LEU A 43 44.81 -13.25 51.81
CA LEU A 43 46.18 -12.89 51.46
C LEU A 43 47.21 -13.81 52.12
N VAL A 44 47.05 -14.12 53.41
CA VAL A 44 47.95 -15.04 54.12
C VAL A 44 47.84 -16.46 53.59
N LYS A 45 46.61 -16.94 53.33
CA LYS A 45 46.39 -18.23 52.67
C LYS A 45 47.11 -18.30 51.34
N THR A 46 46.94 -17.32 50.47
CA THR A 46 47.54 -17.32 49.12
C THR A 46 49.06 -17.28 49.16
N ARG A 47 49.67 -16.51 50.07
CA ARG A 47 51.13 -16.51 50.27
C ARG A 47 51.65 -17.85 50.78
N LEU A 48 50.92 -18.50 51.69
CA LEU A 48 51.28 -19.81 52.23
C LEU A 48 51.13 -20.93 51.17
N GLN A 49 50.10 -20.85 50.31
CA GLN A 49 49.86 -21.82 49.23
C GLN A 49 50.80 -21.65 48.03
N ASN A 50 51.28 -20.43 47.77
CA ASN A 50 52.17 -20.13 46.63
C ASN A 50 53.67 -20.35 46.92
N GLN A 51 54.03 -20.82 48.11
CA GLN A 51 55.43 -21.08 48.45
C GLN A 51 55.95 -22.32 47.70
N LYS A 52 56.97 -22.15 46.86
CA LYS A 52 57.66 -23.23 46.13
C LYS A 52 59.14 -23.22 46.52
N GLY A 53 59.66 -24.32 47.06
CA GLY A 53 61.04 -24.44 47.53
C GLY A 53 61.20 -24.23 49.05
N THR A 54 62.38 -23.75 49.48
CA THR A 54 62.78 -23.62 50.90
C THR A 54 61.73 -22.92 51.77
N ASN A 55 61.52 -23.43 53.00
CA ASN A 55 60.41 -23.02 53.87
C ASN A 55 60.49 -21.55 54.34
N THR A 56 59.94 -20.61 53.56
CA THR A 56 59.97 -19.16 53.85
C THR A 56 59.02 -18.76 54.98
N TYR A 57 57.89 -19.46 55.11
CA TYR A 57 56.92 -19.34 56.19
C TYR A 57 56.74 -20.69 56.91
N THR A 58 56.87 -20.72 58.24
CA THR A 58 56.71 -21.96 59.04
C THR A 58 55.25 -22.24 59.41
N GLY A 59 54.37 -21.23 59.31
CA GLY A 59 52.95 -21.35 59.59
C GLY A 59 52.16 -20.07 59.27
N ILE A 60 50.84 -20.13 59.45
CA ILE A 60 49.91 -19.04 59.13
C ILE A 60 50.24 -17.76 59.92
N ILE A 61 50.56 -17.89 61.22
CA ILE A 61 50.89 -16.76 62.09
C ILE A 61 52.24 -16.13 61.68
N ASP A 62 53.22 -16.95 61.32
CA ASP A 62 54.52 -16.49 60.81
C ASP A 62 54.37 -15.73 59.49
N CYS A 63 53.53 -16.23 58.58
CA CYS A 63 53.21 -15.55 57.32
C CYS A 63 52.48 -14.22 57.53
N PHE A 64 51.50 -14.16 58.44
CA PHE A 64 50.82 -12.92 58.80
C PHE A 64 51.79 -11.90 59.41
N LYS A 65 52.62 -12.33 60.37
CA LYS A 65 53.60 -11.47 61.06
C LYS A 65 54.66 -10.91 60.10
N LYS A 66 55.24 -11.76 59.23
CA LYS A 66 56.20 -11.34 58.21
C LYS A 66 55.55 -10.41 57.19
N THR A 67 54.33 -10.70 56.72
CA THR A 67 53.58 -9.83 55.80
C THR A 67 53.31 -8.45 56.39
N TRP A 68 52.95 -8.39 57.67
CA TRP A 68 52.75 -7.15 58.41
C TRP A 68 54.04 -6.33 58.54
N GLN A 69 55.18 -7.01 58.76
CA GLN A 69 56.49 -6.37 58.92
C GLN A 69 57.12 -5.92 57.59
N SER A 70 56.88 -6.64 56.49
CA SER A 70 57.48 -6.33 55.16
C SER A 70 56.91 -5.07 54.49
N ALA A 71 55.80 -4.52 54.96
CA ALA A 71 55.09 -3.39 54.33
C ALA A 71 55.55 -1.99 54.84
N GLY A 72 56.58 -1.93 55.68
CA GLY A 72 57.18 -0.69 56.20
C GLY A 72 56.76 -0.32 57.63
N PRO A 73 57.36 0.74 58.23
CA PRO A 73 57.20 1.05 59.66
C PRO A 73 55.93 1.84 60.02
N LYS A 74 55.28 2.52 59.07
CA LYS A 74 54.04 3.29 59.32
C LYS A 74 52.81 2.36 59.31
N ARG A 75 51.94 2.45 60.33
CA ARG A 75 50.69 1.64 60.44
C ARG A 75 49.81 1.67 59.18
N ILE A 76 49.71 2.83 58.51
CA ILE A 76 48.93 2.97 57.26
C ILE A 76 49.52 2.12 56.13
N ASN A 77 50.86 2.02 56.04
CA ASN A 77 51.52 1.20 55.01
C ASN A 77 51.41 -0.29 55.33
N GLN A 78 51.42 -0.66 56.62
CA GLN A 78 51.18 -2.05 57.06
C GLN A 78 49.78 -2.53 56.69
N VAL A 79 48.75 -1.70 56.94
CA VAL A 79 47.37 -2.00 56.51
C VAL A 79 47.27 -2.05 54.98
N LYS A 80 47.88 -1.09 54.26
CA LYS A 80 47.89 -1.11 52.78
C LYS A 80 48.59 -2.35 52.21
N GLY A 81 49.65 -2.85 52.85
CA GLY A 81 50.34 -4.08 52.47
C GLY A 81 49.48 -5.33 52.68
N LEU A 82 48.68 -5.36 53.76
CA LEU A 82 47.74 -6.44 54.05
C LEU A 82 46.49 -6.43 53.15
N TYR A 83 46.17 -5.27 52.57
CA TYR A 83 45.07 -5.07 51.61
C TYR A 83 45.54 -4.93 50.15
N GLN A 84 46.78 -5.29 49.86
CA GLN A 84 47.35 -5.21 48.52
C GLN A 84 46.66 -6.23 47.59
N GLY A 85 45.88 -5.73 46.62
CA GLY A 85 45.07 -6.54 45.70
C GLY A 85 43.59 -6.66 46.06
N ALA A 86 43.12 -5.96 47.10
CA ALA A 86 41.73 -6.04 47.57
C ALA A 86 40.70 -5.58 46.53
N SER A 87 40.98 -4.52 45.76
CA SER A 87 40.03 -3.99 44.77
C SER A 87 39.67 -4.99 43.68
N ILE A 88 40.65 -5.75 43.18
CA ILE A 88 40.43 -6.79 42.16
C ILE A 88 39.60 -7.94 42.76
N ASN A 89 39.86 -8.33 44.01
CA ASN A 89 39.12 -9.41 44.66
C ASN A 89 37.67 -9.00 44.98
N ILE A 90 37.44 -7.76 45.41
CA ILE A 90 36.10 -7.21 45.68
C ILE A 90 35.29 -7.15 44.38
N PHE A 91 35.86 -6.63 43.29
CA PHE A 91 35.16 -6.52 42.01
C PHE A 91 34.72 -7.88 41.45
N LEU A 92 35.55 -8.92 41.63
CA LEU A 92 35.29 -10.25 41.07
C LEU A 92 34.38 -11.11 41.96
N ILE A 93 34.49 -11.04 43.30
CA ILE A 93 33.74 -11.90 44.23
C ILE A 93 32.36 -11.32 44.57
N THR A 94 32.18 -10.00 44.53
CA THR A 94 30.91 -9.37 44.92
C THR A 94 29.71 -9.83 44.08
N PRO A 95 29.80 -9.85 42.72
CA PRO A 95 28.70 -10.33 41.89
C PRO A 95 28.39 -11.81 42.12
N GLU A 96 29.42 -12.64 42.34
CA GLU A 96 29.28 -14.07 42.66
C GLU A 96 28.40 -14.26 43.90
N LYS A 97 28.66 -13.50 44.98
CA LYS A 97 27.88 -13.63 46.23
C LYS A 97 26.48 -13.05 46.12
N ALA A 98 26.33 -11.92 45.44
CA ALA A 98 25.02 -11.29 45.26
C ALA A 98 24.05 -12.21 44.52
N ILE A 99 24.46 -12.76 43.38
CA ILE A 99 23.64 -13.67 42.57
C ILE A 99 23.30 -14.94 43.36
N LYS A 100 24.27 -15.50 44.07
CA LYS A 100 24.08 -16.74 44.84
C LYS A 100 23.03 -16.60 45.95
N LEU A 101 23.04 -15.49 46.68
CA LEU A 101 22.07 -15.23 47.75
C LEU A 101 20.66 -14.98 47.18
N VAL A 102 20.56 -14.14 46.14
CA VAL A 102 19.28 -13.80 45.49
C VAL A 102 18.65 -15.01 44.80
N ALA A 103 19.45 -15.81 44.08
CA ALA A 103 18.97 -17.00 43.39
C ALA A 103 18.49 -18.06 44.39
N ASN A 104 19.17 -18.21 45.54
CA ASN A 104 18.71 -19.14 46.57
C ASN A 104 17.36 -18.72 47.16
N ASP A 105 17.15 -17.43 47.43
CA ASP A 105 15.83 -16.94 47.86
C ASP A 105 14.77 -17.18 46.79
N PHE A 106 15.08 -16.91 45.52
CA PHE A 106 14.18 -17.17 44.39
C PHE A 106 13.77 -18.64 44.31
N PHE A 107 14.72 -19.57 44.30
CA PHE A 107 14.41 -21.00 44.21
C PHE A 107 13.78 -21.56 45.48
N ARG A 108 14.08 -21.00 46.66
CA ARG A 108 13.38 -21.38 47.89
C ARG A 108 11.92 -20.97 47.83
N HIS A 109 11.60 -19.75 47.39
CA HIS A 109 10.22 -19.33 47.17
C HIS A 109 9.52 -20.22 46.13
N ALA A 110 10.15 -20.47 44.99
CA ALA A 110 9.57 -21.31 43.93
C ALA A 110 9.36 -22.79 44.32
N LEU A 111 10.08 -23.31 45.33
CA LEU A 111 10.00 -24.71 45.77
C LEU A 111 9.20 -24.90 47.08
N MET A 112 8.71 -23.81 47.69
CA MET A 112 7.76 -23.87 48.81
C MET A 112 6.38 -24.24 48.24
N ARG A 113 5.74 -25.27 48.82
CA ARG A 113 4.37 -25.69 48.48
C ARG A 113 3.49 -25.47 49.71
N ASP A 114 2.25 -25.04 49.53
CA ASP A 114 1.36 -24.35 50.48
C ASP A 114 1.00 -25.01 51.82
N ARG A 115 1.75 -25.99 52.33
CA ARG A 115 1.40 -26.69 53.59
C ARG A 115 2.57 -27.03 54.52
N VAL A 116 3.76 -26.44 54.36
CA VAL A 116 4.90 -26.77 55.23
C VAL A 116 5.68 -25.52 55.67
N GLU A 117 5.68 -25.23 56.97
CA GLU A 117 6.41 -24.10 57.60
C GLU A 117 7.94 -24.15 57.39
N ARG A 118 8.50 -25.31 57.02
CA ARG A 118 9.94 -25.50 56.78
C ARG A 118 10.21 -26.33 55.52
N LEU A 119 11.00 -25.80 54.61
CA LEU A 119 11.42 -26.51 53.40
C LEU A 119 12.19 -27.80 53.77
N SER A 120 11.72 -28.95 53.28
CA SER A 120 12.40 -30.24 53.53
C SER A 120 13.86 -30.18 53.09
N VAL A 121 14.78 -30.82 53.83
CA VAL A 121 16.23 -30.79 53.56
C VAL A 121 16.56 -31.07 52.08
N PRO A 122 16.00 -32.09 51.40
CA PRO A 122 16.31 -32.35 49.99
C PRO A 122 15.88 -31.22 49.04
N ARG A 123 14.72 -30.60 49.30
CA ARG A 123 14.25 -29.43 48.53
C ARG A 123 15.09 -28.19 48.80
N GLY A 124 15.56 -28.02 50.04
CA GLY A 124 16.56 -27.00 50.37
C GLY A 124 17.87 -27.23 49.64
N MET A 125 18.33 -28.49 49.55
CA MET A 125 19.54 -28.85 48.81
C MET A 125 19.38 -28.58 47.31
N LEU A 126 18.19 -28.85 46.74
CA LEU A 126 17.87 -28.52 45.34
C LEU A 126 17.85 -27.01 45.11
N ALA A 127 17.22 -26.23 45.98
CA ALA A 127 17.20 -24.76 45.89
C ALA A 127 18.62 -24.18 45.96
N GLY A 128 19.43 -24.67 46.90
CA GLY A 128 20.83 -24.28 47.03
C GLY A 128 21.67 -24.72 45.81
N GLY A 129 21.43 -25.92 45.28
CA GLY A 129 22.10 -26.43 44.08
C GLY A 129 21.77 -25.62 42.82
N ALA A 130 20.50 -25.26 42.63
CA ALA A 130 20.05 -24.41 41.53
C ALA A 130 20.64 -22.99 41.61
N ALA A 131 20.71 -22.41 42.82
CA ALA A 131 21.40 -21.14 43.04
C ALA A 131 22.90 -21.23 42.70
N GLY A 132 23.55 -22.32 43.08
CA GLY A 132 24.95 -22.61 42.71
C GLY A 132 25.13 -22.75 41.19
N PHE A 133 24.19 -23.37 40.48
CA PHE A 133 24.23 -23.48 39.03
C PHE A 133 24.11 -22.13 38.32
N CYS A 134 23.14 -21.30 38.73
CA CYS A 134 22.97 -19.94 38.21
C CYS A 134 24.22 -19.07 38.44
N GLN A 135 24.84 -19.18 39.62
CA GLN A 135 26.10 -18.52 39.93
C GLN A 135 27.20 -18.95 38.94
N VAL A 136 27.40 -20.25 38.75
CA VAL A 136 28.52 -20.79 37.95
C VAL A 136 28.47 -20.34 36.49
N ILE A 137 27.29 -20.25 35.87
CA ILE A 137 27.16 -19.78 34.48
C ILE A 137 27.74 -18.37 34.33
N ILE A 138 27.42 -17.48 35.26
CA ILE A 138 27.85 -16.08 35.19
C ILE A 138 29.31 -15.93 35.63
N THR A 139 29.77 -16.74 36.61
CA THR A 139 31.07 -16.52 37.26
C THR A 139 32.23 -17.30 36.64
N THR A 140 31.97 -18.33 35.84
CA THR A 140 33.04 -19.11 35.18
C THR A 140 34.02 -18.26 34.34
N PRO A 141 33.57 -17.34 33.47
CA PRO A 141 34.51 -16.48 32.74
C PRO A 141 35.28 -15.53 33.68
N MET A 142 34.65 -15.05 34.75
CA MET A 142 35.29 -14.17 35.75
C MET A 142 36.38 -14.92 36.55
N GLU A 143 36.13 -16.18 36.92
CA GLU A 143 37.11 -17.04 37.60
C GLU A 143 38.31 -17.36 36.70
N LEU A 144 38.07 -17.69 35.43
CA LEU A 144 39.15 -17.96 34.47
C LEU A 144 40.05 -16.73 34.29
N LEU A 145 39.44 -15.54 34.17
CA LEU A 145 40.17 -14.28 34.08
C LEU A 145 40.99 -14.01 35.35
N LYS A 146 40.44 -14.27 36.54
CA LYS A 146 41.17 -14.17 37.81
C LYS A 146 42.42 -15.03 37.82
N ILE A 147 42.31 -16.30 37.41
CA ILE A 147 43.43 -17.25 37.40
C ILE A 147 44.51 -16.80 36.42
N ARG A 148 44.13 -16.39 35.20
CA ARG A 148 45.08 -15.89 34.19
C ARG A 148 45.81 -14.63 34.64
N MET A 149 45.10 -13.71 35.29
CA MET A 149 45.70 -12.49 35.85
C MET A 149 46.65 -12.78 37.02
N GLN A 150 46.36 -13.79 37.84
CA GLN A 150 47.22 -14.15 38.98
C GLN A 150 48.44 -14.99 38.55
N GLN A 151 48.37 -15.70 37.43
CA GLN A 151 49.47 -16.49 36.87
C GLN A 151 50.38 -15.69 35.93
N SER A 152 49.92 -14.55 35.40
CA SER A 152 50.75 -13.71 34.53
C SER A 152 51.81 -12.98 35.35
N GLU A 153 53.08 -13.22 35.04
CA GLU A 153 54.21 -12.50 35.64
C GLU A 153 54.27 -11.02 35.22
N LYS A 154 53.56 -10.64 34.13
CA LYS A 154 53.48 -9.27 33.62
C LYS A 154 52.10 -8.65 33.93
N ARG A 155 52.06 -7.38 34.36
CA ARG A 155 50.82 -6.60 34.53
C ARG A 155 50.15 -6.33 33.17
N GLU A 156 49.35 -7.28 32.70
CA GLU A 156 48.56 -7.12 31.48
C GLU A 156 47.14 -6.61 31.77
N LYS A 157 46.57 -5.86 30.82
CA LYS A 157 45.19 -5.37 30.90
C LYS A 157 44.21 -6.52 30.61
N VAL A 158 43.16 -6.62 31.43
CA VAL A 158 42.11 -7.66 31.34
C VAL A 158 41.49 -7.75 29.94
N THR A 159 41.26 -6.60 29.31
CA THR A 159 40.68 -6.51 27.96
C THR A 159 41.53 -7.21 26.92
N ARG A 160 42.86 -7.16 27.03
CA ARG A 160 43.79 -7.83 26.11
C ARG A 160 43.77 -9.34 26.26
N ILE A 161 43.65 -9.83 27.50
CA ILE A 161 43.53 -11.27 27.80
C ILE A 161 42.21 -11.84 27.24
N VAL A 162 41.10 -11.10 27.41
CA VAL A 162 39.80 -11.48 26.84
C VAL A 162 39.87 -11.49 25.30
N TRP A 163 40.49 -10.48 24.70
CA TRP A 163 40.63 -10.37 23.25
C TRP A 163 41.46 -11.53 22.66
N ASP A 164 42.59 -11.86 23.30
CA ASP A 164 43.44 -12.98 22.87
C ASP A 164 42.72 -14.34 23.03
N LEU A 165 41.91 -14.52 24.09
CA LEU A 165 41.13 -15.74 24.28
C LEU A 165 40.03 -15.91 23.23
N LEU A 166 39.31 -14.82 22.91
CA LEU A 166 38.23 -14.85 21.91
C LEU A 166 38.75 -15.13 20.50
N THR A 167 39.90 -14.58 20.14
CA THR A 167 40.36 -14.60 18.75
C THR A 167 41.39 -15.69 18.42
N LYS A 168 42.26 -16.07 19.36
CA LYS A 168 43.30 -17.08 19.10
C LYS A 168 42.92 -18.49 19.55
N ASN A 169 42.00 -18.63 20.52
CA ASN A 169 41.78 -19.90 21.22
C ASN A 169 40.39 -20.53 21.03
N GLY A 170 39.65 -20.14 19.98
CA GLY A 170 38.39 -20.80 19.60
C GLY A 170 37.10 -20.17 20.15
N GLY A 171 37.08 -18.85 20.34
CA GLY A 171 35.85 -18.11 20.64
C GLY A 171 35.35 -18.23 22.08
N ILE A 172 34.03 -18.09 22.27
CA ILE A 172 33.37 -18.03 23.59
C ILE A 172 33.58 -19.32 24.40
N ALA A 173 33.71 -20.48 23.74
CA ALA A 173 33.96 -21.75 24.42
C ALA A 173 35.27 -21.76 25.22
N ALA A 174 36.28 -20.99 24.80
CA ALA A 174 37.55 -20.86 25.52
C ALA A 174 37.40 -20.13 26.85
N LEU A 175 36.45 -19.19 26.97
CA LEU A 175 36.14 -18.48 28.23
C LEU A 175 35.47 -19.39 29.28
N TYR A 176 34.83 -20.48 28.84
CA TYR A 176 34.19 -21.47 29.71
C TYR A 176 35.05 -22.73 29.95
N ARG A 177 36.33 -22.69 29.57
CA ARG A 177 37.24 -23.82 29.77
C ARG A 177 37.46 -24.08 31.27
N GLY A 178 36.94 -25.21 31.75
CA GLY A 178 36.94 -25.56 33.18
C GLY A 178 35.57 -25.45 33.86
N LEU A 179 34.47 -25.27 33.09
CA LEU A 179 33.10 -25.23 33.61
C LEU A 179 32.72 -26.46 34.46
N GLY A 180 33.03 -27.68 33.98
CA GLY A 180 32.70 -28.93 34.67
C GLY A 180 33.23 -29.04 36.11
N PRO A 181 34.53 -28.90 36.38
CA PRO A 181 35.06 -28.96 37.74
C PRO A 181 34.59 -27.79 38.62
N THR A 182 34.29 -26.63 38.03
CA THR A 182 33.70 -25.49 38.75
C THR A 182 32.26 -25.76 39.18
N MET A 183 31.42 -26.32 38.29
CA MET A 183 30.05 -26.73 38.61
C MET A 183 30.02 -27.75 39.75
N ALA A 184 30.85 -28.80 39.66
CA ALA A 184 30.91 -29.83 40.70
C ALA A 184 31.22 -29.25 42.09
N ARG A 185 32.16 -28.30 42.18
CA ARG A 185 32.52 -27.63 43.44
C ARG A 185 31.40 -26.74 43.97
N ASP A 186 30.88 -25.84 43.14
CA ASP A 186 30.01 -24.74 43.60
C ASP A 186 28.56 -25.16 43.83
N ILE A 187 28.05 -26.10 43.03
CA ILE A 187 26.72 -26.70 43.25
C ILE A 187 26.73 -27.48 44.56
N THR A 188 27.73 -28.33 44.78
CA THR A 188 27.85 -29.15 46.00
C THR A 188 28.00 -28.27 47.24
N PHE A 189 28.80 -27.20 47.17
CA PHE A 189 28.94 -26.25 48.28
C PHE A 189 27.61 -25.58 48.63
N SER A 190 26.86 -25.13 47.62
CA SER A 190 25.61 -24.39 47.83
C SER A 190 24.47 -25.30 48.30
N ALA A 191 24.41 -26.52 47.77
CA ALA A 191 23.46 -27.54 48.18
C ALA A 191 23.64 -27.95 49.65
N LEU A 192 24.88 -27.94 50.18
CA LEU A 192 25.14 -28.24 51.58
C LEU A 192 24.97 -27.03 52.50
N TYR A 193 25.47 -25.85 52.09
CA TYR A 193 25.53 -24.67 52.94
C TYR A 193 24.14 -24.11 53.31
N PHE A 194 23.26 -23.88 52.33
CA PHE A 194 22.00 -23.18 52.57
C PHE A 194 21.01 -23.95 53.45
N PRO A 195 20.82 -25.27 53.29
CA PRO A 195 19.95 -26.05 54.17
C PRO A 195 20.53 -26.15 55.59
N LEU A 196 21.85 -26.33 55.70
CA LEU A 196 22.53 -26.44 56.98
C LEU A 196 22.46 -25.12 57.76
N PHE A 197 22.68 -23.99 57.09
CA PHE A 197 22.49 -22.67 57.66
C PHE A 197 21.05 -22.47 58.14
N ALA A 198 20.06 -22.77 57.29
CA ALA A 198 18.65 -22.60 57.65
C ALA A 198 18.22 -23.49 58.83
N TYR A 199 18.77 -24.71 58.91
CA TYR A 199 18.54 -25.62 60.02
C TYR A 199 19.14 -25.07 61.33
N LEU A 200 20.41 -24.64 61.29
CA LEU A 200 21.12 -24.13 62.48
C LEU A 200 20.60 -22.78 62.96
N ASP A 201 20.26 -21.86 62.05
CA ASP A 201 19.61 -20.60 62.37
C ASP A 201 18.20 -20.81 62.93
N GLY A 202 17.48 -21.83 62.45
CA GLY A 202 16.20 -22.30 62.98
C GLY A 202 16.23 -22.70 64.46
N LEU A 203 17.39 -23.12 64.99
CA LEU A 203 17.59 -23.50 66.39
C LEU A 203 17.97 -22.31 67.30
N GLY A 204 18.29 -21.15 66.72
CA GLY A 204 18.73 -19.97 67.47
C GLY A 204 17.60 -19.20 68.15
N PRO A 205 17.90 -18.44 69.23
CA PRO A 205 16.93 -17.58 69.89
C PRO A 205 16.44 -16.44 68.98
N ARG A 206 15.14 -16.12 69.06
CA ARG A 206 14.47 -15.07 68.28
C ARG A 206 14.45 -13.73 69.02
N LYS A 207 14.45 -12.62 68.26
CA LYS A 207 14.31 -11.26 68.80
C LYS A 207 12.92 -11.07 69.42
N LYS A 208 12.83 -10.23 70.46
CA LYS A 208 11.58 -9.92 71.19
C LYS A 208 10.68 -8.88 70.51
N ASP A 209 11.08 -8.35 69.36
CA ASP A 209 10.42 -7.21 68.69
C ASP A 209 9.28 -7.64 67.73
N ASP A 210 8.57 -8.73 68.00
CA ASP A 210 7.51 -9.32 67.15
C ASP A 210 7.93 -9.61 65.67
N SER A 211 9.23 -9.50 65.35
CA SER A 211 9.74 -9.58 63.97
C SER A 211 10.14 -10.99 63.49
N GLY A 212 10.12 -12.01 64.36
CA GLY A 212 10.46 -13.41 64.01
C GLY A 212 11.93 -13.67 63.63
N ASP A 213 12.80 -12.65 63.60
CA ASP A 213 14.21 -12.76 63.20
C ASP A 213 15.10 -13.37 64.32
N ALA A 214 16.11 -14.14 63.94
CA ALA A 214 17.13 -14.63 64.87
C ALA A 214 18.05 -13.48 65.37
N VAL A 215 18.60 -13.64 66.57
CA VAL A 215 19.59 -12.68 67.11
C VAL A 215 20.85 -12.71 66.24
N PHE A 216 21.45 -11.54 65.97
CA PHE A 216 22.62 -11.39 65.08
C PHE A 216 23.73 -12.42 65.33
N TRP A 217 24.09 -12.66 66.60
CA TRP A 217 25.14 -13.62 66.94
C TRP A 217 24.75 -15.07 66.65
N ALA A 218 23.47 -15.43 66.79
CA ALA A 218 22.97 -16.77 66.45
C ALA A 218 23.08 -17.03 64.94
N SER A 219 22.68 -16.06 64.11
CA SER A 219 22.83 -16.14 62.65
C SER A 219 24.30 -16.10 62.18
N PHE A 220 25.15 -15.40 62.93
CA PHE A 220 26.59 -15.38 62.65
C PHE A 220 27.24 -16.73 62.92
N VAL A 221 26.94 -17.34 64.07
CA VAL A 221 27.48 -18.65 64.47
C VAL A 221 26.94 -19.77 63.59
N SER A 222 25.65 -19.73 63.21
CA SER A 222 25.06 -20.68 62.27
C SER A 222 25.71 -20.57 60.88
N GLY A 223 25.97 -19.35 60.40
CA GLY A 223 26.73 -19.11 59.17
C GLY A 223 28.16 -19.62 59.22
N LEU A 224 28.86 -19.42 60.35
CA LEU A 224 30.24 -19.85 60.53
C LEU A 224 30.37 -21.38 60.58
N THR A 225 29.48 -22.05 61.33
CA THR A 225 29.46 -23.51 61.44
C THR A 225 29.02 -24.19 60.14
N ALA A 226 27.97 -23.68 59.48
CA ALA A 226 27.55 -24.18 58.18
C ALA A 226 28.63 -23.98 57.11
N GLY A 227 29.28 -22.80 57.10
CA GLY A 227 30.39 -22.49 56.19
C GLY A 227 31.61 -23.38 56.41
N ALA A 228 31.95 -23.70 57.66
CA ALA A 228 33.04 -24.62 57.99
C ALA A 228 32.77 -26.05 57.51
N ILE A 229 31.58 -26.59 57.78
CA ILE A 229 31.20 -27.96 57.39
C ILE A 229 31.09 -28.09 55.86
N ALA A 230 30.45 -27.13 55.19
CA ALA A 230 30.32 -27.13 53.74
C ALA A 230 31.69 -26.96 53.06
N SER A 231 32.56 -26.09 53.59
CA SER A 231 33.89 -25.90 53.00
C SER A 231 34.77 -27.13 53.16
N PHE A 232 34.75 -27.83 54.30
CA PHE A 232 35.45 -29.10 54.53
C PHE A 232 34.95 -30.20 53.60
N SER A 233 33.63 -30.37 53.47
CA SER A 233 33.04 -31.43 52.64
C SER A 233 33.37 -31.29 51.15
N VAL A 234 33.61 -30.06 50.69
CA VAL A 234 33.90 -29.74 49.29
C VAL A 234 35.39 -29.68 48.98
N THR A 235 36.30 -29.81 49.96
CA THR A 235 37.76 -29.78 49.70
C THR A 235 38.22 -30.82 48.68
N PRO A 236 37.71 -32.06 48.62
CA PRO A 236 38.15 -33.03 47.61
C PRO A 236 37.88 -32.54 46.18
N LEU A 237 36.71 -31.95 45.94
CA LEU A 237 36.34 -31.39 44.64
C LEU A 237 37.17 -30.15 44.29
N ASP A 238 37.57 -29.37 45.29
CA ASP A 238 38.46 -28.22 45.12
C ASP A 238 39.90 -28.63 44.77
N VAL A 239 40.42 -29.72 45.38
CA VAL A 239 41.72 -30.30 45.01
C VAL A 239 41.68 -30.84 43.59
N VAL A 240 40.62 -31.56 43.20
CA VAL A 240 40.46 -32.05 41.82
C VAL A 240 40.39 -30.89 40.82
N LYS A 241 39.60 -29.85 41.10
CA LYS A 241 39.53 -28.64 40.26
C LYS A 241 40.89 -27.98 40.11
N THR A 242 41.61 -27.74 41.21
CA THR A 242 42.88 -27.03 41.19
C THR A 242 43.97 -27.81 40.44
N ARG A 243 44.01 -29.15 40.54
CA ARG A 243 44.95 -29.99 39.78
C ARG A 243 44.68 -29.99 38.27
N ILE A 244 43.41 -30.06 37.86
CA ILE A 244 43.01 -29.97 36.45
C ILE A 244 43.31 -28.57 35.87
N GLN A 245 43.06 -27.51 36.64
CA GLN A 245 43.27 -26.12 36.19
C GLN A 245 44.73 -25.66 36.26
N ALA A 246 45.59 -26.34 37.04
CA ALA A 246 47.03 -26.08 37.10
C ALA A 246 47.80 -26.54 35.85
N GLY A 247 47.13 -27.22 34.90
CA GLY A 247 47.68 -27.49 33.56
C GLY A 247 48.54 -28.75 33.44
N GLU A 248 48.48 -29.68 34.39
CA GLU A 248 49.13 -30.98 34.26
C GLU A 248 48.37 -31.84 33.23
N THR A 249 48.99 -32.16 32.09
CA THR A 249 48.42 -32.96 30.98
C THR A 249 48.08 -34.42 31.35
N LYS A 250 48.14 -34.78 32.63
CA LYS A 250 47.94 -36.13 33.15
C LYS A 250 46.48 -36.56 33.31
N TYR A 251 45.52 -35.63 33.35
CA TYR A 251 44.13 -35.93 33.71
C TYR A 251 43.16 -35.71 32.56
N LYS A 252 42.36 -36.72 32.20
CA LYS A 252 41.38 -36.64 31.10
C LYS A 252 40.00 -36.12 31.54
N GLY A 253 39.71 -36.09 32.85
CA GLY A 253 38.43 -35.61 33.41
C GLY A 253 38.38 -35.67 34.93
N ILE A 254 37.24 -35.26 35.53
CA ILE A 254 37.05 -35.17 36.99
C ILE A 254 37.18 -36.55 37.66
N CYS A 255 36.54 -37.58 37.10
CA CYS A 255 36.59 -38.93 37.67
C CYS A 255 37.98 -39.58 37.54
N ASP A 256 38.66 -39.36 36.41
CA ASP A 256 40.04 -39.84 36.18
C ASP A 256 41.03 -39.13 37.13
N ALA A 257 40.84 -37.82 37.37
CA ALA A 257 41.62 -37.08 38.36
C ALA A 257 41.36 -37.56 39.79
N LEU A 258 40.11 -37.77 40.19
CA LEU A 258 39.77 -38.27 41.53
C LEU A 258 40.37 -39.66 41.77
N TYR A 259 40.24 -40.57 40.79
CA TYR A 259 40.79 -41.92 40.88
C TYR A 259 42.32 -41.92 40.97
N ARG A 260 43.00 -41.16 40.11
CA ARG A 260 44.47 -41.09 40.10
C ARG A 260 45.02 -40.42 41.35
N ILE A 261 44.40 -39.36 41.87
CA ILE A 261 44.85 -38.73 43.14
C ILE A 261 44.70 -39.72 44.30
N LEU A 262 43.59 -40.46 44.35
CA LEU A 262 43.39 -41.51 45.37
C LEU A 262 44.41 -42.64 45.25
N LYS A 263 44.74 -43.06 44.03
CA LYS A 263 45.66 -44.17 43.76
C LYS A 263 47.14 -43.77 43.95
N ASP A 264 47.53 -42.59 43.48
CA ASP A 264 48.92 -42.17 43.37
C ASP A 264 49.41 -41.34 44.58
N GLU A 265 48.54 -40.53 45.21
CA GLU A 265 48.88 -39.65 46.35
C GLU A 265 48.17 -40.03 47.67
N GLY A 266 47.16 -40.90 47.61
CA GLY A 266 46.37 -41.37 48.76
C GLY A 266 45.23 -40.43 49.18
N PRO A 267 44.32 -40.88 50.08
CA PRO A 267 43.13 -40.12 50.46
C PRO A 267 43.41 -38.82 51.23
N SER A 268 44.54 -38.75 51.95
CA SER A 268 44.96 -37.53 52.67
C SER A 268 45.27 -36.36 51.71
N ALA A 269 45.68 -36.66 50.47
CA ALA A 269 45.98 -35.64 49.46
C ALA A 269 44.74 -34.83 49.05
N LEU A 270 43.54 -35.43 49.07
CA LEU A 270 42.27 -34.77 48.73
C LEU A 270 41.84 -33.70 49.76
N PHE A 271 42.37 -33.75 50.98
CA PHE A 271 42.07 -32.80 52.04
C PHE A 271 43.24 -31.83 52.31
N LYS A 272 44.28 -31.86 51.46
CA LYS A 272 45.43 -30.96 51.58
C LYS A 272 44.99 -29.51 51.36
N GLY A 273 45.11 -28.69 52.40
CA GLY A 273 44.66 -27.29 52.39
C GLY A 273 43.25 -27.03 52.95
N ALA A 274 42.58 -28.05 53.51
CA ALA A 274 41.24 -27.93 54.09
C ALA A 274 41.13 -26.85 55.18
N ILE A 275 42.09 -26.83 56.13
CA ILE A 275 42.11 -25.87 57.24
C ILE A 275 42.20 -24.42 56.71
N CYS A 276 43.09 -24.16 55.76
CA CYS A 276 43.23 -22.83 55.16
C CYS A 276 41.98 -22.40 54.39
N ARG A 277 41.23 -23.34 53.81
CA ARG A 277 39.96 -23.06 53.12
C ARG A 277 38.85 -22.73 54.11
N MET A 278 38.71 -23.48 55.20
CA MET A 278 37.70 -23.24 56.23
C MET A 278 37.89 -21.87 56.88
N MET A 279 39.13 -21.48 57.18
CA MET A 279 39.48 -20.20 57.79
C MET A 279 39.00 -18.98 56.98
N VAL A 280 38.93 -19.09 55.66
CA VAL A 280 38.49 -18.01 54.77
C VAL A 280 36.99 -18.11 54.50
N MET A 281 36.48 -19.30 54.19
CA MET A 281 35.07 -19.45 53.77
C MET A 281 34.07 -19.33 54.92
N ALA A 282 34.38 -19.86 56.10
CA ALA A 282 33.48 -19.81 57.25
C ALA A 282 33.12 -18.36 57.69
N PRO A 283 34.10 -17.46 57.95
CA PRO A 283 33.78 -16.08 58.32
C PRO A 283 33.18 -15.28 57.16
N LEU A 284 33.60 -15.55 55.91
CA LEU A 284 33.07 -14.85 54.74
C LEU A 284 31.56 -15.04 54.59
N PHE A 285 31.10 -16.30 54.67
CA PHE A 285 29.69 -16.62 54.55
C PHE A 285 28.88 -16.22 55.79
N ALA A 286 29.46 -16.29 57.00
CA ALA A 286 28.83 -15.78 58.22
C ALA A 286 28.52 -14.27 58.14
N ILE A 287 29.48 -13.47 57.69
CA ILE A 287 29.31 -12.01 57.54
C ILE A 287 28.35 -11.69 56.39
N ALA A 288 28.52 -12.34 55.23
CA ALA A 288 27.66 -12.08 54.08
C ALA A 288 26.19 -12.42 54.39
N GLN A 289 25.92 -13.57 55.00
CA GLN A 289 24.55 -13.97 55.31
C GLN A 289 23.90 -13.06 56.36
N THR A 290 24.62 -12.70 57.42
CA THR A 290 24.10 -11.80 58.46
C THR A 290 23.82 -10.40 57.93
N VAL A 291 24.73 -9.84 57.13
CA VAL A 291 24.55 -8.52 56.49
C VAL A 291 23.39 -8.54 55.48
N TYR A 292 23.24 -9.63 54.73
CA TYR A 292 22.12 -9.82 53.80
C TYR A 292 20.77 -9.78 54.53
N TYR A 293 20.62 -10.53 55.62
CA TYR A 293 19.38 -10.54 56.42
C TYR A 293 19.12 -9.24 57.17
N ILE A 294 20.14 -8.42 57.48
CA ILE A 294 19.93 -7.11 58.10
C ILE A 294 19.20 -6.15 57.15
N GLY A 295 19.36 -6.29 55.83
CA GLY A 295 18.65 -5.47 54.85
C GLY A 295 19.10 -4.00 54.79
N LEU A 296 20.41 -3.74 54.83
CA LEU A 296 20.97 -2.38 54.85
C LEU A 296 20.54 -1.51 53.65
N ALA A 297 20.42 -2.09 52.45
CA ALA A 297 19.98 -1.36 51.25
C ALA A 297 18.52 -0.94 51.35
N GLU A 298 17.65 -1.77 51.95
CA GLU A 298 16.23 -1.45 52.16
C GLU A 298 16.11 -0.25 53.12
N LYS A 299 16.90 -0.23 54.20
CA LYS A 299 17.02 0.92 55.11
C LYS A 299 17.57 2.18 54.45
N LEU A 300 18.57 2.06 53.58
CA LEU A 300 19.17 3.20 52.87
C LEU A 300 18.23 3.80 51.81
N ILE A 301 17.38 2.98 51.22
CA ILE A 301 16.44 3.37 50.15
C ILE A 301 15.08 3.82 50.73
N GLY A 302 14.91 3.75 52.06
CA GLY A 302 13.67 4.19 52.75
C GLY A 302 12.48 3.25 52.53
N ILE A 303 12.74 1.97 52.27
CA ILE A 303 11.70 0.94 52.10
C ILE A 303 11.62 0.14 53.40
N GLU A 304 10.46 0.15 54.06
CA GLU A 304 10.24 -0.74 55.21
C GLU A 304 10.31 -2.20 54.77
N LYS A 305 11.02 -3.03 55.54
CA LYS A 305 11.01 -4.49 55.36
C LYS A 305 9.56 -4.95 55.38
N ALA A 306 9.12 -5.67 54.34
CA ALA A 306 7.85 -6.37 54.38
C ALA A 306 7.90 -7.37 55.53
N VAL A 307 7.20 -7.06 56.64
CA VAL A 307 6.95 -8.01 57.70
C VAL A 307 5.95 -9.00 57.14
N VAL A 308 6.39 -10.21 56.81
CA VAL A 308 5.48 -11.33 56.57
C VAL A 308 4.83 -11.60 57.93
N PRO A 309 3.51 -11.40 58.10
CA PRO A 309 2.88 -11.69 59.38
C PRO A 309 3.00 -13.19 59.68
N ASP A 310 3.51 -13.51 60.87
CA ASP A 310 3.56 -14.88 61.37
C ASP A 310 2.12 -15.36 61.62
N LEU A 311 1.56 -16.09 60.65
CA LEU A 311 0.20 -16.64 60.69
C LEU A 311 -0.04 -17.51 61.94
N GLY A 312 1.03 -18.06 62.54
CA GLY A 312 0.99 -18.83 63.78
C GLY A 312 0.70 -17.97 65.02
N ALA A 313 1.23 -16.74 65.08
CA ALA A 313 1.00 -15.80 66.18
C ALA A 313 -0.42 -15.21 66.13
N ILE A 314 -0.94 -14.95 64.92
CA ILE A 314 -2.30 -14.45 64.70
C ILE A 314 -3.34 -15.52 65.03
N LYS A 315 -3.11 -16.79 64.64
CA LYS A 315 -3.96 -17.94 65.03
C LYS A 315 -3.98 -18.20 66.54
N LYS A 316 -2.95 -17.74 67.28
CA LYS A 316 -2.86 -17.87 68.74
C LYS A 316 -3.56 -16.72 69.47
N ARG A 317 -3.44 -15.49 68.98
CA ARG A 317 -4.18 -14.31 69.48
C ARG A 317 -5.68 -14.36 69.17
N ALA A 318 -6.07 -14.90 68.00
CA ALA A 318 -7.48 -15.12 67.63
C ALA A 318 -8.15 -16.22 68.47
N ARG A 319 -7.42 -17.29 68.84
CA ARG A 319 -7.92 -18.33 69.76
C ARG A 319 -8.08 -17.86 71.21
N ASN A 320 -7.33 -16.85 71.62
CA ASN A 320 -7.36 -16.30 72.98
C ASN A 320 -8.37 -15.14 73.15
N GLY A 321 -9.12 -14.76 72.11
CA GLY A 321 -10.22 -13.79 72.22
C GLY A 321 -9.81 -12.33 72.40
N GLU A 322 -8.54 -11.96 72.13
CA GLU A 322 -8.02 -10.61 72.39
C GLU A 322 -8.25 -9.59 71.26
N ILE A 323 -8.87 -9.97 70.13
CA ILE A 323 -9.07 -9.09 68.97
C ILE A 323 -10.55 -8.94 68.65
N ASN A 324 -11.06 -7.72 68.80
CA ASN A 324 -12.44 -7.35 68.49
C ASN A 324 -12.49 -6.75 67.06
N LEU A 325 -12.96 -7.55 66.09
CA LEU A 325 -12.90 -7.26 64.65
C LEU A 325 -13.89 -6.17 64.15
N ASP A 326 -14.79 -5.69 65.00
CA ASP A 326 -15.78 -4.67 64.61
C ASP A 326 -15.21 -3.23 64.56
N GLN A 327 -14.07 -2.94 65.19
CA GLN A 327 -13.38 -1.66 65.04
C GLN A 327 -12.55 -1.55 63.76
N ILE A 328 -12.15 -2.68 63.15
CA ILE A 328 -11.37 -2.71 61.89
C ILE A 328 -12.28 -2.50 60.66
N ARG A 329 -13.59 -2.75 60.80
CA ARG A 329 -14.58 -2.57 59.72
C ARG A 329 -14.88 -1.11 59.37
N ARG A 330 -14.54 -0.15 60.24
CA ARG A 330 -14.84 1.30 60.06
C ARG A 330 -13.62 2.18 59.78
N SER A 331 -12.43 1.61 59.82
CA SER A 331 -11.19 2.27 59.39
C SER A 331 -10.45 1.37 58.40
N GLN A 332 -11.12 1.02 57.30
CA GLN A 332 -10.38 0.55 56.13
C GLN A 332 -9.71 1.78 55.49
N PRO A 333 -8.38 1.84 55.36
CA PRO A 333 -7.84 2.46 54.17
C PRO A 333 -8.40 1.67 52.98
N VAL A 334 -8.94 2.37 51.98
CA VAL A 334 -9.31 1.76 50.71
C VAL A 334 -8.14 0.87 50.28
N ASN A 335 -8.38 -0.42 50.08
CA ASN A 335 -7.36 -1.37 49.64
C ASN A 335 -6.59 -0.77 48.44
N ASP A 336 -5.27 -0.65 48.55
CA ASP A 336 -4.40 -0.13 47.48
C ASP A 336 -4.47 -0.99 46.20
N GLU A 337 -5.07 -2.19 46.27
CA GLU A 337 -5.31 -3.07 45.12
C GLU A 337 -6.50 -2.63 44.25
N ASP A 338 -7.45 -1.85 44.78
CA ASP A 338 -8.62 -1.34 44.05
C ASP A 338 -8.39 0.05 43.44
N ILE A 339 -7.32 0.74 43.82
CA ILE A 339 -6.98 2.07 43.34
C ILE A 339 -6.08 1.92 42.10
N ALA A 340 -6.60 2.26 40.93
CA ALA A 340 -5.76 2.45 39.77
C ALA A 340 -5.09 3.82 39.86
N ARG A 341 -3.77 3.84 39.66
CA ARG A 341 -3.04 5.09 39.39
C ARG A 341 -3.38 5.52 37.97
N LEU A 342 -4.35 6.41 37.84
CA LEU A 342 -4.74 6.94 36.55
C LEU A 342 -3.97 8.24 36.30
N LEU A 343 -3.34 8.31 35.13
CA LEU A 343 -2.66 9.49 34.69
C LEU A 343 -3.64 10.32 33.88
N LYS A 344 -3.89 11.55 34.34
CA LYS A 344 -4.59 12.57 33.57
C LYS A 344 -3.59 13.60 33.08
N VAL A 345 -3.49 13.75 31.76
CA VAL A 345 -2.63 14.74 31.11
C VAL A 345 -3.48 15.63 30.24
N ASP A 346 -3.40 16.93 30.46
CA ASP A 346 -4.08 17.92 29.65
C ASP A 346 -3.11 18.42 28.56
N TYR A 347 -3.53 18.31 27.31
CA TYR A 347 -2.78 18.72 26.13
C TYR A 347 -3.42 19.95 25.48
N SER A 348 -2.58 20.83 24.96
CA SER A 348 -2.95 21.87 24.00
C SER A 348 -2.53 21.40 22.61
N PHE A 349 -3.42 21.53 21.63
CA PHE A 349 -3.10 21.23 20.24
C PHE A 349 -3.40 22.43 19.34
N ARG A 350 -2.55 22.60 18.34
CA ARG A 350 -2.72 23.55 17.25
C ARG A 350 -2.37 22.85 15.95
N THR A 351 -3.33 22.78 15.04
CA THR A 351 -3.15 22.22 13.73
C THR A 351 -3.42 23.27 12.66
N GLU A 352 -2.49 23.43 11.74
CA GLU A 352 -2.59 24.32 10.59
C GLU A 352 -2.62 23.47 9.32
N SER A 353 -3.74 23.47 8.61
CA SER A 353 -3.92 22.73 7.36
C SER A 353 -4.05 23.71 6.19
N LEU A 354 -3.27 23.46 5.14
CA LEU A 354 -3.22 24.29 3.93
C LEU A 354 -3.36 23.40 2.69
N ILE A 355 -4.09 23.91 1.70
CA ILE A 355 -4.31 23.24 0.42
C ILE A 355 -4.02 24.23 -0.70
N TYR A 356 -3.25 23.81 -1.70
CA TYR A 356 -2.86 24.66 -2.82
C TYR A 356 -2.63 23.85 -4.10
N ASP A 357 -2.83 24.50 -5.25
CA ASP A 357 -2.50 23.95 -6.57
C ASP A 357 -0.96 23.91 -6.73
N LEU A 358 -0.42 22.82 -7.29
CA LEU A 358 1.02 22.66 -7.54
C LEU A 358 1.61 23.72 -8.49
N LEU A 359 0.77 24.45 -9.23
CA LEU A 359 1.17 25.57 -10.08
C LEU A 359 1.31 26.91 -9.34
N GLU A 360 0.79 26.99 -8.11
CA GLU A 360 0.87 28.18 -7.26
C GLU A 360 1.97 28.03 -6.19
N ASN A 361 2.54 29.16 -5.77
CA ASN A 361 3.47 29.15 -4.66
C ASN A 361 2.70 28.94 -3.34
N LYS A 362 3.24 28.08 -2.47
CA LYS A 362 2.71 27.80 -1.13
C LYS A 362 2.41 29.05 -0.30
N GLU A 363 3.16 30.13 -0.48
CA GLU A 363 3.01 31.39 0.28
C GLU A 363 1.67 32.09 0.05
N ASN A 364 0.99 31.80 -1.07
CA ASN A 364 -0.32 32.39 -1.39
C ASN A 364 -1.50 31.55 -0.86
N ALA A 365 -1.23 30.39 -0.25
CA ALA A 365 -2.25 29.47 0.22
C ALA A 365 -2.81 29.88 1.59
N GLU A 366 -4.13 29.88 1.74
CA GLU A 366 -4.79 30.16 3.01
C GLU A 366 -4.75 28.93 3.93
N SER A 367 -4.38 29.14 5.19
CA SER A 367 -4.32 28.07 6.18
C SER A 367 -5.56 28.06 7.07
N THR A 368 -6.19 26.88 7.19
CA THR A 368 -7.21 26.61 8.19
C THR A 368 -6.52 26.21 9.48
N ILE A 369 -6.76 26.96 10.56
CA ILE A 369 -6.21 26.64 11.88
C ILE A 369 -7.32 25.99 12.72
N LEU A 370 -7.04 24.82 13.29
CA LEU A 370 -7.82 24.18 14.34
C LEU A 370 -6.99 24.19 15.62
N ALA A 371 -7.57 24.68 16.73
CA ALA A 371 -6.87 24.71 18.00
C ALA A 371 -7.82 24.43 19.16
N GLY A 372 -7.27 23.85 20.23
CA GLY A 372 -8.04 23.53 21.42
C GLY A 372 -7.23 22.77 22.46
N ASN A 373 -7.91 22.37 23.51
CA ASN A 373 -7.37 21.57 24.58
C ASN A 373 -8.14 20.25 24.67
N PHE A 374 -7.41 19.15 24.90
CA PHE A 374 -8.00 17.85 25.20
C PHE A 374 -7.30 17.22 26.40
N SER A 375 -8.02 16.40 27.15
CA SER A 375 -7.46 15.63 28.25
C SER A 375 -7.35 14.16 27.88
N PHE A 376 -6.18 13.59 28.15
CA PHE A 376 -5.87 12.17 28.08
C PHE A 376 -5.95 11.58 29.47
N GLU A 377 -6.74 10.52 29.63
CA GLU A 377 -6.92 9.84 30.90
C GLU A 377 -6.70 8.34 30.70
N THR A 378 -5.73 7.76 31.39
CA THR A 378 -5.63 6.29 31.44
C THR A 378 -6.82 5.76 32.24
N LEU A 379 -7.40 4.64 31.81
CA LEU A 379 -8.58 4.02 32.44
C LEU A 379 -8.29 2.61 32.94
N HIS A 380 -7.53 1.82 32.18
CA HIS A 380 -7.26 0.42 32.50
C HIS A 380 -5.87 0.00 31.98
N HIS A 381 -5.23 -0.91 32.70
CA HIS A 381 -4.01 -1.59 32.27
C HIS A 381 -4.20 -3.10 32.42
N ASP A 382 -3.91 -3.82 31.34
CA ASP A 382 -4.01 -5.28 31.27
C ASP A 382 -2.67 -5.94 31.69
N THR A 383 -2.76 -7.16 32.19
CA THR A 383 -1.64 -8.08 32.44
C THR A 383 -0.75 -8.32 31.22
N GLU A 384 -1.31 -8.30 30.00
CA GLU A 384 -0.55 -8.43 28.75
C GLU A 384 0.16 -7.13 28.32
N GLY A 385 0.11 -6.07 29.14
CA GLY A 385 0.76 -4.79 28.86
C GLY A 385 -0.06 -3.85 27.97
N GLY A 386 -1.35 -4.16 27.72
CA GLY A 386 -2.30 -3.27 27.07
C GLY A 386 -2.74 -2.11 27.99
N MET A 387 -3.04 -0.95 27.40
CA MET A 387 -3.55 0.22 28.13
C MET A 387 -4.81 0.76 27.45
N LEU A 388 -5.90 0.91 28.19
CA LEU A 388 -7.08 1.64 27.74
C LEU A 388 -6.96 3.09 28.20
N ALA A 389 -7.16 4.03 27.28
CA ALA A 389 -7.24 5.45 27.59
C ALA A 389 -8.47 6.11 26.99
N ARG A 390 -8.86 7.24 27.57
CA ARG A 390 -9.93 8.13 27.13
C ARG A 390 -9.36 9.47 26.74
N PHE A 391 -9.78 9.96 25.57
CA PHE A 391 -9.53 11.31 25.08
C PHE A 391 -10.83 12.10 25.12
N THR A 392 -10.81 13.26 25.79
CA THR A 392 -11.95 14.18 25.86
C THR A 392 -11.53 15.57 25.45
N LEU A 393 -12.20 16.15 24.46
CA LEU A 393 -12.01 17.56 24.08
C LEU A 393 -12.60 18.44 25.19
N THR A 394 -11.77 19.28 25.82
CA THR A 394 -12.18 20.13 26.95
C THR A 394 -12.53 21.54 26.50
N LYS A 395 -11.82 22.07 25.51
CA LYS A 395 -12.05 23.40 24.94
C LYS A 395 -11.69 23.41 23.46
N CYS A 396 -12.57 23.92 22.61
CA CYS A 396 -12.25 24.23 21.22
C CYS A 396 -12.11 25.75 21.09
N THR A 397 -11.02 26.25 20.51
CA THR A 397 -10.84 27.70 20.31
C THR A 397 -11.35 28.18 18.95
N THR A 398 -11.53 27.26 17.99
CA THR A 398 -11.94 27.54 16.61
C THR A 398 -13.40 27.14 16.42
N ASP A 399 -14.31 28.12 16.52
CA ASP A 399 -15.76 27.97 16.46
C ASP A 399 -16.36 26.90 17.42
N ASN A 400 -17.69 26.87 17.53
CA ASN A 400 -18.41 26.03 18.49
C ASN A 400 -18.38 24.55 18.05
N CYS A 401 -17.33 23.79 18.40
CA CYS A 401 -17.13 22.37 18.05
C CYS A 401 -18.16 21.39 18.67
N GLY A 402 -19.20 21.91 19.32
CA GLY A 402 -20.16 21.13 20.12
C GLY A 402 -19.50 20.45 21.32
N ASN A 403 -20.21 19.48 21.91
CA ASN A 403 -19.68 18.58 22.93
C ASN A 403 -19.50 17.17 22.31
N PRO A 404 -18.36 16.88 21.65
CA PRO A 404 -18.13 15.57 21.07
C PRO A 404 -18.03 14.48 22.15
N PRO A 405 -18.49 13.24 21.88
CA PRO A 405 -18.35 12.14 22.82
C PRO A 405 -16.87 11.78 23.05
N PRO A 406 -16.52 11.25 24.24
CA PRO A 406 -15.17 10.76 24.52
C PRO A 406 -14.75 9.65 23.55
N VAL A 407 -13.48 9.66 23.13
CA VAL A 407 -12.89 8.61 22.30
C VAL A 407 -12.05 7.69 23.17
N TYR A 408 -12.28 6.38 23.05
CA TYR A 408 -11.56 5.34 23.78
C TYR A 408 -10.53 4.67 22.87
N VAL A 409 -9.28 4.58 23.34
CA VAL A 409 -8.16 4.00 22.58
C VAL A 409 -7.48 2.93 23.42
N ALA A 410 -7.43 1.71 22.87
CA ALA A 410 -6.66 0.61 23.45
C ALA A 410 -5.27 0.56 22.80
N PHE A 411 -4.24 0.85 23.57
CA PHE A 411 -2.84 0.72 23.20
C PHE A 411 -2.35 -0.69 23.51
N ARG A 412 -1.56 -1.27 22.61
CA ARG A 412 -0.81 -2.50 22.83
C ARG A 412 0.68 -2.20 22.70
N GLN A 413 1.52 -3.00 23.35
CA GLN A 413 2.96 -2.88 23.18
C GLN A 413 3.35 -3.16 21.72
N ALA A 414 4.32 -2.39 21.20
CA ALA A 414 4.83 -2.61 19.86
C ALA A 414 5.60 -3.94 19.80
N GLU A 415 5.34 -4.76 18.78
CA GLU A 415 6.00 -6.06 18.57
C GLU A 415 7.48 -5.92 18.14
N TYR A 416 7.87 -4.76 17.61
CA TYR A 416 9.16 -4.55 16.94
C TYR A 416 9.82 -3.22 17.36
N GLY A 417 11.15 -3.19 17.43
CA GLY A 417 11.97 -2.10 17.97
C GLY A 417 12.52 -1.11 16.93
N GLU A 418 13.49 -0.30 17.38
CA GLU A 418 14.13 0.78 16.61
C GLU A 418 14.85 0.30 15.35
N GLY A 419 14.65 0.99 14.21
CA GLY A 419 15.48 0.85 13.00
C GLY A 419 14.95 -0.09 11.90
N ASP A 420 13.89 -0.85 12.16
CA ASP A 420 13.29 -1.73 11.16
C ASP A 420 12.15 -1.04 10.39
N THR A 421 12.10 -1.22 9.07
CA THR A 421 10.98 -0.79 8.22
C THR A 421 9.79 -1.74 8.43
N GLN A 422 8.66 -1.22 8.89
CA GLN A 422 7.49 -2.01 9.29
C GLN A 422 6.27 -1.67 8.44
N TYR A 423 5.33 -2.61 8.28
CA TYR A 423 4.05 -2.33 7.63
C TYR A 423 2.92 -2.29 8.66
N VAL A 424 2.35 -1.11 8.89
CA VAL A 424 1.30 -0.88 9.90
C VAL A 424 -0.02 -0.51 9.22
N ASN A 425 -1.13 -1.04 9.76
CA ASN A 425 -2.46 -0.65 9.36
C ASN A 425 -2.82 0.71 9.99
N THR A 426 -2.95 1.74 9.16
CA THR A 426 -3.38 3.09 9.54
C THR A 426 -4.85 3.32 9.14
N VAL A 427 -5.37 4.52 9.44
CA VAL A 427 -6.70 4.97 9.00
C VAL A 427 -6.81 4.98 7.47
N TYR A 428 -5.70 5.24 6.76
CA TYR A 428 -5.64 5.34 5.31
C TYR A 428 -5.49 3.99 4.61
N GLY A 429 -4.92 2.99 5.30
CA GLY A 429 -4.64 1.68 4.73
C GLY A 429 -3.36 1.07 5.31
N ARG A 430 -2.75 0.14 4.57
CA ARG A 430 -1.46 -0.43 4.97
C ARG A 430 -0.36 0.54 4.56
N CYS A 431 0.48 0.96 5.49
CA CYS A 431 1.56 1.92 5.24
C CYS A 431 2.91 1.39 5.71
N GLN A 432 3.98 1.85 5.07
CA GLN A 432 5.34 1.64 5.55
C GLN A 432 5.63 2.63 6.68
N LEU A 433 6.18 2.15 7.78
CA LEU A 433 6.50 2.88 9.00
C LEU A 433 7.98 2.69 9.31
N ASP A 434 8.69 3.79 9.45
CA ASP A 434 10.06 3.82 9.93
C ASP A 434 10.12 4.58 11.26
N PHE A 435 10.57 3.92 12.33
CA PHE A 435 10.70 4.52 13.65
C PHE A 435 12.15 4.44 14.13
N GLY A 436 12.70 5.59 14.52
CA GLY A 436 14.10 5.70 14.92
C GLY A 436 14.33 6.77 15.98
N ARG A 437 15.50 6.73 16.62
CA ARG A 437 15.98 7.79 17.52
C ARG A 437 17.19 8.50 16.89
N PRO A 438 16.96 9.48 16.00
CA PRO A 438 18.06 10.19 15.33
C PRO A 438 18.87 11.09 16.28
N GLU A 439 18.23 11.63 17.32
CA GLU A 439 18.86 12.49 18.32
C GLU A 439 18.52 11.97 19.73
N ASP A 440 19.38 12.27 20.70
CA ASP A 440 19.10 11.93 22.09
C ASP A 440 17.81 12.64 22.56
N LYS A 441 16.85 11.87 23.12
CA LYS A 441 15.54 12.37 23.61
C LYS A 441 14.59 12.89 22.53
N ARG A 442 14.90 12.69 21.24
CA ARG A 442 13.97 12.96 20.14
C ARG A 442 13.79 11.71 19.29
N PHE A 443 12.55 11.30 19.17
CA PHE A 443 12.16 10.16 18.36
C PHE A 443 11.51 10.68 17.08
N ARG A 444 11.81 10.03 15.97
CA ARG A 444 11.25 10.37 14.67
C ARG A 444 10.49 9.17 14.13
N ARG A 445 9.28 9.43 13.63
CA ARG A 445 8.42 8.46 12.98
C ARG A 445 8.07 8.96 11.59
N ILE A 446 8.43 8.18 10.58
CA ILE A 446 8.11 8.46 9.19
C ILE A 446 7.09 7.41 8.73
N ILE A 447 6.01 7.86 8.11
CA ILE A 447 5.03 6.98 7.45
C ILE A 447 4.97 7.36 5.97
N ASP A 448 5.28 6.38 5.13
CA ASP A 448 5.37 6.51 3.68
C ASP A 448 4.68 5.33 2.97
N ASN A 449 4.52 5.42 1.65
CA ASN A 449 4.03 4.32 0.80
C ASN A 449 2.71 3.70 1.30
N CYS A 450 1.75 4.54 1.70
CA CYS A 450 0.44 4.09 2.12
C CYS A 450 -0.40 3.59 0.94
N GLU A 451 -1.02 2.42 1.09
CA GLU A 451 -2.13 1.97 0.25
C GLU A 451 -3.41 2.75 0.61
N VAL A 452 -3.43 4.05 0.31
CA VAL A 452 -4.62 4.90 0.53
C VAL A 452 -5.77 4.31 -0.27
N GLY A 453 -6.89 4.04 0.41
CA GLY A 453 -8.07 3.44 -0.22
C GLY A 453 -8.44 4.14 -1.52
N LYS A 454 -8.61 3.36 -2.60
CA LYS A 454 -9.01 3.88 -3.91
C LYS A 454 -10.40 4.50 -3.75
N GLY A 455 -10.48 5.83 -3.82
CA GLY A 455 -11.76 6.54 -3.89
C GLY A 455 -12.61 6.05 -5.06
N LEU A 456 -13.84 6.56 -5.16
CA LEU A 456 -14.69 6.25 -6.30
C LEU A 456 -14.02 6.79 -7.57
N ASN A 457 -13.45 5.90 -8.38
CA ASN A 457 -12.81 6.24 -9.64
C ASN A 457 -13.59 5.61 -10.78
N PHE A 458 -14.27 6.47 -11.52
CA PHE A 458 -15.02 6.15 -12.72
C PHE A 458 -14.39 6.83 -13.95
N SER A 459 -13.11 7.16 -13.89
CA SER A 459 -12.39 7.81 -14.98
C SER A 459 -12.07 6.83 -16.11
N ARG A 460 -12.17 7.30 -17.35
CA ARG A 460 -11.83 6.53 -18.54
C ARG A 460 -10.32 6.39 -18.73
N PHE A 461 -9.61 7.47 -18.48
CA PHE A 461 -8.16 7.50 -18.36
C PHE A 461 -7.75 7.41 -16.89
N GLU A 462 -6.48 7.14 -16.61
CA GLU A 462 -5.97 7.19 -15.23
C GLU A 462 -6.40 8.53 -14.58
N GLY A 463 -7.06 8.42 -13.43
CA GLY A 463 -7.72 9.54 -12.76
C GLY A 463 -6.73 10.41 -12.01
N LEU A 464 -7.23 11.26 -11.11
CA LEU A 464 -6.35 11.86 -10.11
C LEU A 464 -5.84 10.74 -9.19
N GLU A 465 -4.53 10.62 -9.04
CA GLU A 465 -3.94 9.61 -8.15
C GLU A 465 -3.30 10.27 -6.94
N THR A 466 -3.47 9.64 -5.78
CA THR A 466 -2.67 9.93 -4.59
C THR A 466 -1.27 9.39 -4.83
N VAL A 467 -0.35 10.24 -5.26
CA VAL A 467 1.00 9.82 -5.66
C VAL A 467 1.87 9.53 -4.46
N ASN A 468 1.74 10.34 -3.40
CA ASN A 468 2.53 10.13 -2.19
C ASN A 468 1.77 10.65 -0.95
N TYR A 469 1.67 9.77 0.04
CA TYR A 469 1.35 10.14 1.42
C TYR A 469 2.66 10.10 2.19
N HIS A 470 3.07 11.25 2.74
CA HIS A 470 4.27 11.36 3.55
C HIS A 470 3.92 12.03 4.86
N GLN A 471 4.23 11.36 5.97
CA GLN A 471 4.08 11.88 7.30
C GLN A 471 5.40 11.82 8.04
N ASP A 472 5.82 12.95 8.61
CA ASP A 472 7.00 13.05 9.49
C ASP A 472 6.55 13.57 10.86
N ALA A 473 6.70 12.73 11.89
CA ALA A 473 6.32 13.06 13.26
C ALA A 473 7.53 12.96 14.22
N TRP A 474 7.77 14.04 14.94
CA TRP A 474 8.82 14.20 15.94
C TRP A 474 8.22 14.19 17.33
N TYR A 475 8.77 13.36 18.21
CA TYR A 475 8.39 13.26 19.62
C TYR A 475 9.56 13.71 20.48
N THR A 476 9.37 14.78 21.25
CA THR A 476 10.41 15.30 22.16
C THR A 476 10.14 14.84 23.59
N GLN A 477 11.13 14.19 24.19
CA GLN A 477 11.08 13.64 25.54
C GLN A 477 11.63 14.61 26.59
N ASN A 478 11.04 14.60 27.80
CA ASN A 478 11.48 15.42 28.92
C ASN A 478 12.87 15.02 29.44
N THR A 479 13.60 15.95 30.06
CA THR A 479 14.91 15.72 30.68
C THR A 479 14.84 15.19 32.12
N LYS A 480 13.65 15.21 32.74
CA LYS A 480 13.41 14.72 34.10
C LYS A 480 13.13 13.21 34.15
N VAL A 481 13.20 12.64 35.35
CA VAL A 481 13.21 11.20 35.72
C VAL A 481 12.16 10.32 35.03
N ASP A 482 11.03 10.89 34.60
CA ASP A 482 9.88 10.11 34.10
C ASP A 482 9.91 9.81 32.58
N ALA A 483 10.83 10.42 31.80
CA ALA A 483 11.01 10.14 30.37
C ALA A 483 9.72 10.20 29.50
N ASP A 484 8.76 11.07 29.86
CA ASP A 484 7.51 11.28 29.12
C ASP A 484 7.74 12.11 27.83
N ILE A 485 6.92 11.90 26.79
CA ILE A 485 6.91 12.78 25.59
C ILE A 485 6.09 14.04 25.89
N VAL A 486 6.73 15.20 25.76
CA VAL A 486 6.18 16.51 26.15
C VAL A 486 5.56 17.24 24.96
N MET A 487 6.15 17.05 23.79
CA MET A 487 5.83 17.79 22.57
C MET A 487 5.83 16.83 21.40
N ILE A 488 4.83 16.97 20.53
CA ILE A 488 4.68 16.23 19.29
C ILE A 488 4.53 17.23 18.16
N ASP A 489 5.47 17.21 17.23
CA ASP A 489 5.43 17.98 16.00
C ASP A 489 5.22 17.01 14.84
N ALA A 490 4.10 17.12 14.12
CA ALA A 490 3.80 16.26 12.99
C ALA A 490 3.49 17.08 11.74
N ILE A 491 4.12 16.72 10.63
CA ILE A 491 3.83 17.25 9.30
C ILE A 491 3.25 16.10 8.48
N GLU A 492 2.01 16.25 8.06
CA GLU A 492 1.33 15.35 7.13
C GLU A 492 1.24 16.03 5.77
N SER A 493 1.70 15.37 4.72
CA SER A 493 1.65 15.89 3.36
C SER A 493 1.07 14.85 2.41
N LEU A 494 0.12 15.29 1.59
CA LEU A 494 -0.53 14.45 0.62
C LEU A 494 -0.51 15.15 -0.74
N THR A 495 0.09 14.47 -1.72
CA THR A 495 0.22 15.00 -3.06
C THR A 495 -0.68 14.24 -4.02
N PHE A 496 -1.54 14.98 -4.70
CA PHE A 496 -2.37 14.46 -5.76
C PHE A 496 -1.83 14.94 -7.10
N ARG A 497 -1.65 14.03 -8.05
CA ARG A 497 -1.18 14.42 -9.40
C ARG A 497 -2.06 13.81 -10.47
N SER A 498 -2.12 14.54 -11.57
CA SER A 498 -2.68 14.07 -12.83
C SER A 498 -1.60 13.28 -13.60
N PRO A 499 -1.93 12.11 -14.15
CA PRO A 499 -0.99 11.30 -14.94
C PRO A 499 -0.61 11.92 -16.28
N PHE A 500 -1.37 12.93 -16.74
CA PHE A 500 -1.08 13.63 -18.00
C PHE A 500 0.06 14.63 -17.90
N HIS A 501 0.32 15.19 -16.70
CA HIS A 501 1.33 16.22 -16.52
C HIS A 501 1.67 16.45 -15.03
N GLU A 502 2.95 16.41 -14.69
CA GLU A 502 3.44 16.44 -13.30
C GLU A 502 3.05 17.68 -12.50
N LYS A 503 2.91 18.83 -13.19
CA LYS A 503 2.53 20.10 -12.55
C LYS A 503 1.03 20.24 -12.29
N TYR A 504 0.19 19.35 -12.82
CA TYR A 504 -1.25 19.44 -12.62
C TYR A 504 -1.67 18.55 -11.45
N GLY A 505 -2.05 19.19 -10.36
CA GLY A 505 -2.42 18.52 -9.13
C GLY A 505 -2.48 19.50 -7.98
N PHE A 506 -2.74 19.00 -6.79
CA PHE A 506 -2.75 19.82 -5.59
C PHE A 506 -1.97 19.12 -4.48
N GLN A 507 -1.44 19.93 -3.59
CA GLN A 507 -0.74 19.48 -2.42
C GLN A 507 -1.49 19.96 -1.20
N LEU A 508 -1.69 19.01 -0.30
CA LEU A 508 -2.22 19.26 1.02
C LEU A 508 -1.08 19.10 2.01
N GLU A 509 -0.94 20.06 2.92
CA GLU A 509 -0.02 19.96 4.05
C GLU A 509 -0.76 20.30 5.34
N SER A 510 -0.55 19.50 6.36
CA SER A 510 -1.14 19.68 7.68
C SER A 510 -0.05 19.60 8.73
N ARG A 511 0.15 20.69 9.47
CA ARG A 511 1.14 20.81 10.53
C ARG A 511 0.43 20.78 11.86
N THR A 512 0.71 19.76 12.66
CA THR A 512 0.11 19.58 13.99
C THR A 512 1.18 19.73 15.05
N HIS A 513 0.92 20.62 16.01
CA HIS A 513 1.73 20.82 17.20
C HIS A 513 0.88 20.45 18.42
N VAL A 514 1.39 19.53 19.25
CA VAL A 514 0.74 19.13 20.51
C VAL A 514 1.73 19.29 21.65
N GLU A 515 1.32 19.97 22.71
CA GLU A 515 2.14 20.20 23.90
C GLU A 515 1.37 19.85 25.19
N ILE A 516 2.09 19.34 26.20
CA ILE A 516 1.52 19.12 27.53
C ILE A 516 1.35 20.45 28.26
N THR A 517 0.13 20.71 28.75
CA THR A 517 -0.19 21.90 29.56
C THR A 517 -0.17 21.59 31.06
N ASN A 518 -0.79 20.48 31.48
CA ASN A 518 -0.89 20.09 32.88
C ASN A 518 -0.84 18.57 33.04
N ARG A 519 -0.32 18.10 34.17
CA ARG A 519 -0.25 16.68 34.52
C ARG A 519 -0.79 16.49 35.92
N THR A 520 -1.88 15.75 36.03
CA THR A 520 -2.49 15.39 37.30
C THR A 520 -2.47 13.87 37.47
N ARG A 521 -2.09 13.42 38.66
CA ARG A 521 -2.16 12.00 39.04
C ARG A 521 -3.41 11.85 39.87
N VAL A 522 -4.37 11.09 39.37
CA VAL A 522 -5.65 10.87 40.06
C VAL A 522 -5.75 9.41 40.43
N PHE A 523 -6.10 9.17 41.69
CA PHE A 523 -6.30 7.84 42.23
C PHE A 523 -7.81 7.57 42.19
N ILE A 524 -8.24 6.71 41.26
CA ILE A 524 -9.66 6.36 41.07
C ILE A 524 -9.81 4.85 41.23
N LYS A 525 -10.98 4.42 41.72
CA LYS A 525 -11.36 3.01 41.79
C LYS A 525 -11.30 2.36 40.40
N ARG A 526 -10.68 1.18 40.30
CA ARG A 526 -10.61 0.37 39.06
C ARG A 526 -12.00 0.06 38.53
N ILE A 527 -12.16 0.23 37.21
CA ILE A 527 -13.45 0.03 36.50
C ILE A 527 -13.52 -1.39 35.92
N CYS A 528 -12.40 -1.95 35.47
CA CYS A 528 -12.30 -3.32 34.93
C CYS A 528 -11.33 -4.18 35.73
N SER A 529 -11.52 -5.51 35.70
CA SER A 529 -10.56 -6.48 36.26
C SER A 529 -9.27 -6.52 35.44
N GLN A 530 -8.12 -6.72 36.08
CA GLN A 530 -6.79 -6.71 35.43
C GLN A 530 -6.63 -7.79 34.34
N GLU A 531 -7.33 -8.92 34.48
CA GLU A 531 -7.33 -10.03 33.52
C GLU A 531 -8.18 -9.75 32.27
N LEU A 532 -9.03 -8.72 32.31
CA LEU A 532 -9.88 -8.38 31.18
C LEU A 532 -9.09 -7.54 30.18
N GLU A 533 -9.02 -8.04 28.94
CA GLU A 533 -8.37 -7.35 27.83
C GLU A 533 -8.91 -5.92 27.68
N SER A 534 -8.01 -4.96 27.44
CA SER A 534 -8.35 -3.52 27.34
C SER A 534 -9.46 -3.23 26.31
N THR A 535 -9.52 -4.00 25.23
CA THR A 535 -10.56 -3.91 24.19
C THR A 535 -11.92 -4.40 24.70
N LYS A 536 -11.96 -5.56 25.36
CA LYS A 536 -13.19 -6.15 25.94
C LYS A 536 -13.72 -5.34 27.11
N CYS A 537 -12.83 -4.76 27.92
CA CYS A 537 -13.18 -3.79 28.96
C CYS A 537 -13.91 -2.57 28.36
N ALA A 538 -13.42 -2.04 27.24
CA ALA A 538 -14.05 -0.90 26.58
C ALA A 538 -15.44 -1.23 26.01
N GLU A 539 -15.60 -2.43 25.45
CA GLU A 539 -16.90 -2.91 24.94
C GLU A 539 -17.91 -3.11 26.07
N LYS A 540 -17.49 -3.74 27.18
CA LYS A 540 -18.37 -4.12 28.29
C LYS A 540 -18.83 -2.91 29.12
N GLU A 541 -17.91 -2.02 29.49
CA GLU A 541 -18.21 -0.93 30.44
C GLU A 541 -18.64 0.37 29.75
N TYR A 542 -18.14 0.62 28.53
CA TYR A 542 -18.42 1.87 27.79
C TYR A 542 -19.23 1.67 26.51
N GLY A 543 -19.60 0.44 26.16
CA GLY A 543 -20.32 0.14 24.92
C GLY A 543 -19.55 0.53 23.66
N ALA A 544 -18.22 0.58 23.73
CA ALA A 544 -17.37 1.04 22.64
C ALA A 544 -17.43 0.07 21.45
N GLN A 545 -17.41 0.58 20.21
CA GLN A 545 -17.29 -0.24 19.01
C GLN A 545 -15.86 -0.19 18.46
N ILE A 546 -15.25 -1.35 18.16
CA ILE A 546 -13.90 -1.41 17.59
C ILE A 546 -13.86 -0.75 16.20
N VAL A 547 -12.97 0.22 16.00
CA VAL A 547 -12.72 0.90 14.71
C VAL A 547 -11.27 0.65 14.29
N GLY A 548 -11.01 -0.20 13.29
CA GLY A 548 -9.63 -0.63 13.00
C GLY A 548 -9.25 -1.05 11.57
N HIS A 549 -10.18 -1.14 10.61
CA HIS A 549 -9.79 -1.38 9.21
C HIS A 549 -10.84 -0.83 8.23
N ARG A 550 -10.47 0.17 7.41
CA ARG A 550 -11.31 0.76 6.35
C ARG A 550 -12.72 1.20 6.80
N LYS A 551 -12.87 1.72 8.03
CA LYS A 551 -14.18 2.16 8.56
C LYS A 551 -14.45 3.66 8.38
N TYR A 552 -13.54 4.46 7.81
CA TYR A 552 -13.88 5.85 7.45
C TYR A 552 -15.06 5.92 6.48
N GLU A 553 -15.27 4.88 5.64
CA GLU A 553 -16.45 4.73 4.77
C GLU A 553 -17.78 4.63 5.56
N LYS A 554 -17.73 4.21 6.83
CA LYS A 554 -18.91 4.12 7.73
C LYS A 554 -19.10 5.38 8.57
N VAL A 555 -18.07 6.21 8.70
CA VAL A 555 -18.20 7.53 9.33
C VAL A 555 -18.88 8.41 8.29
N ARG A 556 -20.13 8.79 8.55
CA ARG A 556 -20.78 9.85 7.78
C ARG A 556 -19.99 11.15 8.03
N ILE A 557 -18.94 11.37 7.24
CA ILE A 557 -18.35 12.69 7.07
C ILE A 557 -19.53 13.56 6.66
N GLY A 558 -19.77 14.63 7.40
CA GLY A 558 -20.95 15.45 7.28
C GLY A 558 -21.05 16.10 5.90
N SER A 559 -21.48 15.37 4.88
CA SER A 559 -22.28 15.98 3.83
C SER A 559 -23.60 16.29 4.52
N GLY A 560 -23.71 17.48 5.11
CA GLY A 560 -24.99 18.08 5.37
C GLY A 560 -25.74 18.04 4.04
N SER A 561 -26.64 17.06 3.91
CA SER A 561 -27.68 17.09 2.92
C SER A 561 -28.62 18.18 3.37
N GLU A 562 -28.28 19.42 3.05
CA GLU A 562 -29.33 20.36 2.69
C GLU A 562 -30.06 19.73 1.51
N LYS A 563 -31.38 19.61 1.68
CA LYS A 563 -32.35 19.06 0.74
C LYS A 563 -32.52 19.97 -0.48
N ASN A 564 -31.43 20.40 -1.10
CA ASN A 564 -31.48 21.10 -2.38
C ASN A 564 -31.08 20.12 -3.46
N ASN A 565 -31.91 19.98 -4.49
CA ASN A 565 -31.62 19.20 -5.68
C ASN A 565 -30.48 19.85 -6.46
N ARG A 566 -29.23 19.53 -6.08
CA ARG A 566 -28.02 20.03 -6.75
C ARG A 566 -28.02 19.68 -8.25
N LEU A 567 -28.59 18.53 -8.61
CA LEU A 567 -28.74 18.11 -10.00
C LEU A 567 -29.65 19.06 -10.78
N SER A 568 -30.81 19.46 -10.23
CA SER A 568 -31.70 20.40 -10.92
C SER A 568 -31.07 21.78 -11.04
N GLU A 569 -30.28 22.21 -10.04
CA GLU A 569 -29.55 23.48 -10.10
C GLU A 569 -28.52 23.50 -11.24
N GLU A 570 -27.73 22.44 -11.40
CA GLU A 570 -26.74 22.35 -12.49
C GLU A 570 -27.41 22.25 -13.88
N ILE A 571 -28.54 21.55 -13.99
CA ILE A 571 -29.32 21.49 -15.24
C ILE A 571 -29.90 22.87 -15.59
N ASN A 572 -30.41 23.61 -14.61
CA ASN A 572 -30.91 24.97 -14.84
C ASN A 572 -29.79 25.90 -15.31
N LYS A 573 -28.60 25.85 -14.69
CA LYS A 573 -27.42 26.62 -15.16
C LYS A 573 -27.02 26.27 -16.59
N TYR A 574 -27.09 24.99 -16.94
CA TYR A 574 -26.80 24.56 -18.30
C TYR A 574 -27.86 25.02 -19.31
N ARG A 575 -29.14 25.01 -18.92
CA ARG A 575 -30.25 25.53 -19.72
C ARG A 575 -30.13 27.03 -19.98
N GLU A 576 -29.84 27.82 -18.95
CA GLU A 576 -29.56 29.25 -19.07
C GLU A 576 -28.39 29.50 -20.04
N HIS A 577 -27.34 28.68 -19.94
CA HIS A 577 -26.19 28.79 -20.83
C HIS A 577 -26.53 28.50 -22.30
N LEU A 578 -27.40 27.53 -22.59
CA LEU A 578 -27.87 27.25 -23.94
C LEU A 578 -28.72 28.40 -24.49
N ALA A 579 -29.59 28.99 -23.66
CA ALA A 579 -30.41 30.14 -24.03
C ALA A 579 -29.56 31.37 -24.40
N ASP A 580 -28.44 31.60 -23.72
CA ASP A 580 -27.55 32.73 -23.96
C ASP A 580 -26.75 32.63 -25.28
N MET A 581 -26.38 31.43 -25.74
CA MET A 581 -25.46 31.26 -26.88
C MET A 581 -26.14 30.86 -28.20
N GLY A 582 -27.32 30.24 -28.15
CA GLY A 582 -27.97 29.67 -29.34
C GLY A 582 -27.25 28.42 -29.89
N ASP A 583 -27.84 27.81 -30.93
CA ASP A 583 -27.45 26.47 -31.42
C ASP A 583 -26.17 26.42 -32.29
N SER A 584 -25.52 27.55 -32.58
CA SER A 584 -24.51 27.61 -33.64
C SER A 584 -23.15 27.00 -33.28
N HIS A 585 -22.69 27.06 -32.02
CA HIS A 585 -21.34 26.63 -31.65
C HIS A 585 -21.21 25.98 -30.26
N ILE A 586 -20.32 24.98 -30.12
CA ILE A 586 -19.86 24.48 -28.82
C ILE A 586 -18.86 25.47 -28.21
N CYS A 587 -18.97 25.73 -26.90
CA CYS A 587 -17.99 26.51 -26.15
C CYS A 587 -17.26 25.70 -25.07
N GLU A 588 -16.23 26.31 -24.46
CA GLU A 588 -15.46 25.74 -23.34
C GLU A 588 -16.34 25.27 -22.16
N LYS A 589 -17.49 25.93 -21.91
CA LYS A 589 -18.36 25.61 -20.77
C LYS A 589 -19.24 24.38 -20.99
N HIS A 590 -19.47 23.94 -22.23
CA HIS A 590 -20.33 22.79 -22.51
C HIS A 590 -19.81 21.50 -21.87
N SER A 591 -18.52 21.20 -22.07
CA SER A 591 -17.88 20.04 -21.45
C SER A 591 -17.84 20.16 -19.92
N MET A 592 -17.68 21.38 -19.40
CA MET A 592 -17.65 21.64 -17.95
C MET A 592 -19.01 21.36 -17.30
N PHE A 593 -20.10 21.91 -17.84
CA PHE A 593 -21.45 21.66 -17.33
C PHE A 593 -21.82 20.17 -17.41
N TYR A 594 -21.54 19.51 -18.54
CA TYR A 594 -21.77 18.08 -18.66
C TYR A 594 -21.02 17.28 -17.59
N ALA A 595 -19.76 17.61 -17.31
CA ALA A 595 -18.97 16.94 -16.28
C ALA A 595 -19.54 17.15 -14.86
N ASN A 596 -20.08 18.34 -14.57
CA ASN A 596 -20.70 18.66 -13.28
C ASN A 596 -22.04 17.94 -13.11
N ILE A 597 -22.91 17.98 -14.13
CA ILE A 597 -24.19 17.27 -14.14
C ILE A 597 -23.94 15.77 -13.93
N MET A 598 -22.97 15.20 -14.64
CA MET A 598 -22.61 13.78 -14.51
C MET A 598 -22.16 13.39 -13.10
N GLN A 599 -21.42 14.26 -12.41
CA GLN A 599 -20.97 14.01 -11.05
C GLN A 599 -22.11 14.05 -10.03
N GLU A 600 -23.01 15.03 -10.13
CA GLU A 600 -24.19 15.14 -9.25
C GLU A 600 -25.23 14.06 -9.56
N ALA A 601 -25.36 13.66 -10.83
CA ALA A 601 -26.25 12.60 -11.30
C ALA A 601 -26.00 11.24 -10.61
N ARG A 602 -24.74 10.92 -10.24
CA ARG A 602 -24.43 9.68 -9.50
C ARG A 602 -24.94 9.67 -8.06
N GLY A 603 -25.15 10.85 -7.47
CA GLY A 603 -25.66 11.01 -6.10
C GLY A 603 -27.16 11.27 -6.02
N ALA A 604 -27.81 11.51 -7.15
CA ALA A 604 -29.23 11.85 -7.26
C ALA A 604 -30.14 10.64 -7.00
N LYS A 605 -31.31 10.90 -6.42
CA LYS A 605 -32.33 9.87 -6.18
C LYS A 605 -33.33 9.79 -7.32
N LYS A 606 -34.17 8.75 -7.33
CA LYS A 606 -35.20 8.56 -8.36
C LYS A 606 -36.18 9.73 -8.40
N GLU A 607 -36.50 10.34 -7.26
CA GLU A 607 -37.42 11.48 -7.18
C GLU A 607 -36.88 12.70 -7.93
N ASP A 608 -35.58 12.97 -7.81
CA ASP A 608 -34.92 14.14 -8.42
C ASP A 608 -34.96 14.04 -9.95
N TRP A 609 -34.76 12.84 -10.49
CA TRP A 609 -34.87 12.57 -11.94
C TRP A 609 -36.29 12.76 -12.45
N VAL A 610 -37.30 12.32 -11.70
CA VAL A 610 -38.72 12.48 -12.10
C VAL A 610 -39.09 13.97 -12.19
N GLU A 611 -38.60 14.80 -11.26
CA GLU A 611 -38.82 16.24 -11.28
C GLU A 611 -38.21 16.92 -12.50
N ILE A 612 -36.97 16.55 -12.85
CA ILE A 612 -36.24 17.10 -14.00
C ILE A 612 -36.96 16.75 -15.32
N MET A 613 -37.39 15.50 -15.47
CA MET A 613 -37.88 14.97 -16.75
C MET A 613 -39.30 15.47 -17.08
N LYS A 614 -40.13 15.61 -16.05
CA LYS A 614 -41.48 16.17 -16.18
C LYS A 614 -41.53 17.69 -16.39
N ASN A 615 -40.40 18.39 -16.28
CA ASN A 615 -40.36 19.82 -16.52
C ASN A 615 -40.35 20.09 -18.05
N PRO A 616 -41.39 20.72 -18.62
CA PRO A 616 -41.47 20.97 -20.07
C PRO A 616 -40.34 21.88 -20.57
N GLU A 617 -39.76 22.72 -19.72
CA GLU A 617 -38.65 23.58 -20.10
C GLU A 617 -37.34 22.81 -20.37
N ASN A 618 -37.28 21.52 -20.01
CA ASN A 618 -36.11 20.67 -20.24
C ASN A 618 -36.09 19.98 -21.61
N GLU A 619 -37.07 20.21 -22.49
CA GLU A 619 -37.16 19.55 -23.80
C GLU A 619 -35.85 19.62 -24.60
N HIS A 620 -35.23 20.81 -24.68
CA HIS A 620 -33.97 21.03 -25.39
C HIS A 620 -32.73 20.40 -24.72
N VAL A 621 -32.85 19.95 -23.47
CA VAL A 621 -31.76 19.35 -22.67
C VAL A 621 -31.94 17.83 -22.53
N LEU A 622 -33.07 17.27 -23.01
CA LEU A 622 -33.37 15.83 -22.91
C LEU A 622 -32.28 14.96 -23.55
N ALA A 623 -31.71 15.37 -24.68
CA ALA A 623 -30.58 14.67 -25.32
C ALA A 623 -29.39 14.48 -24.36
N ILE A 624 -29.03 15.54 -23.63
CA ILE A 624 -27.93 15.49 -22.66
C ILE A 624 -28.32 14.69 -21.42
N ILE A 625 -29.56 14.80 -20.97
CA ILE A 625 -30.08 14.00 -19.85
C ILE A 625 -30.02 12.50 -20.18
N GLY A 626 -30.41 12.09 -21.39
CA GLY A 626 -30.28 10.71 -21.85
C GLY A 626 -28.85 10.23 -21.82
N ASN A 627 -27.93 11.05 -22.35
CA ASN A 627 -26.50 10.75 -22.33
C ASN A 627 -25.96 10.57 -20.89
N VAL A 628 -26.32 11.46 -19.96
CA VAL A 628 -25.94 11.36 -18.54
C VAL A 628 -26.53 10.12 -17.88
N LEU A 629 -27.82 9.83 -18.05
CA LEU A 629 -28.50 8.65 -17.49
C LEU A 629 -27.81 7.35 -17.92
N GLY A 630 -27.42 7.27 -19.19
CA GLY A 630 -26.65 6.17 -19.74
C GLY A 630 -25.22 6.11 -19.18
N GLY A 631 -24.56 7.26 -19.06
CA GLY A 631 -23.19 7.39 -18.57
C GLY A 631 -23.02 6.95 -17.10
N VAL A 632 -23.99 7.24 -16.23
CA VAL A 632 -23.96 6.92 -14.78
C VAL A 632 -23.73 5.43 -14.53
N GLY A 633 -24.38 4.57 -15.31
CA GLY A 633 -24.16 3.12 -15.30
C GLY A 633 -24.58 2.42 -14.01
N THR A 634 -25.68 2.86 -13.38
CA THR A 634 -26.30 2.19 -12.23
C THR A 634 -27.58 1.47 -12.66
N VAL A 635 -28.05 0.52 -11.83
CA VAL A 635 -29.29 -0.21 -12.12
C VAL A 635 -30.47 0.75 -12.07
N GLU A 636 -30.45 1.65 -11.09
CA GLU A 636 -31.46 2.69 -10.87
C GLU A 636 -31.54 3.65 -12.08
N SER A 637 -30.41 4.08 -12.66
CA SER A 637 -30.43 4.98 -13.82
C SER A 637 -31.00 4.31 -15.07
N LEU A 638 -30.75 3.01 -15.25
CA LEU A 638 -31.31 2.24 -16.36
C LEU A 638 -32.81 1.99 -16.20
N GLU A 639 -33.29 1.73 -14.98
CA GLU A 639 -34.73 1.61 -14.70
C GLU A 639 -35.46 2.93 -14.99
N ILE A 640 -34.91 4.06 -14.52
CA ILE A 640 -35.44 5.40 -14.80
C ILE A 640 -35.48 5.67 -16.31
N ALA A 641 -34.41 5.32 -17.03
CA ALA A 641 -34.35 5.51 -18.47
C ALA A 641 -35.45 4.71 -19.20
N LYS A 642 -35.69 3.46 -18.80
CA LYS A 642 -36.69 2.60 -19.46
C LYS A 642 -38.14 2.96 -19.10
N GLU A 643 -38.40 3.30 -17.85
CA GLU A 643 -39.76 3.58 -17.36
C GLU A 643 -40.22 5.01 -17.65
N ILE A 644 -39.29 5.97 -17.80
CA ILE A 644 -39.61 7.40 -17.88
C ILE A 644 -39.03 8.00 -19.17
N TYR A 645 -37.70 7.95 -19.33
CA TYR A 645 -37.03 8.66 -20.44
C TYR A 645 -37.49 8.20 -21.83
N LEU A 646 -37.56 6.89 -22.07
CA LEU A 646 -37.97 6.37 -23.38
C LEU A 646 -39.45 6.65 -23.70
N ILE A 647 -40.27 6.99 -22.71
CA ILE A 647 -41.67 7.38 -22.91
C ILE A 647 -41.76 8.87 -23.26
N GLU A 648 -41.01 9.72 -22.56
CA GLU A 648 -41.04 11.18 -22.75
C GLU A 648 -40.17 11.66 -23.92
N ALA A 649 -39.09 10.95 -24.24
CA ALA A 649 -38.05 11.33 -25.20
C ALA A 649 -37.66 10.17 -26.14
N ALA A 650 -38.66 9.54 -26.77
CA ALA A 650 -38.46 8.37 -27.63
C ALA A 650 -37.45 8.61 -28.78
N ASP A 651 -37.42 9.82 -29.32
CA ASP A 651 -36.54 10.22 -30.42
C ASP A 651 -35.05 10.29 -30.01
N HIS A 652 -34.76 10.37 -28.70
CA HIS A 652 -33.41 10.50 -28.14
C HIS A 652 -32.84 9.19 -27.58
N LEU A 653 -33.27 8.04 -28.11
CA LEU A 653 -32.70 6.73 -27.77
C LEU A 653 -31.19 6.66 -28.07
N ASP A 654 -30.74 7.26 -29.17
CA ASP A 654 -29.33 7.21 -29.59
C ASP A 654 -28.42 7.94 -28.58
N ASP A 655 -28.89 9.03 -27.97
CA ASP A 655 -28.16 9.77 -26.93
C ASP A 655 -27.97 8.92 -25.66
N LEU A 656 -29.03 8.22 -25.24
CA LEU A 656 -28.98 7.29 -24.10
C LEU A 656 -28.00 6.14 -24.37
N LEU A 657 -28.09 5.53 -25.55
CA LEU A 657 -27.22 4.43 -25.97
C LEU A 657 -25.76 4.87 -26.06
N PHE A 658 -25.50 6.07 -26.56
CA PHE A 658 -24.17 6.66 -26.59
C PHE A 658 -23.60 6.86 -25.18
N GLY A 659 -24.42 7.36 -24.25
CA GLY A 659 -24.10 7.44 -22.83
C GLY A 659 -23.75 6.08 -22.21
N ILE A 660 -24.58 5.07 -22.45
CA ILE A 660 -24.35 3.68 -21.97
C ILE A 660 -23.04 3.11 -22.51
N ALA A 661 -22.79 3.25 -23.81
CA ALA A 661 -21.56 2.80 -24.46
C ALA A 661 -20.32 3.50 -23.86
N HIS A 662 -20.49 4.73 -23.36
CA HIS A 662 -19.44 5.52 -22.74
C HIS A 662 -19.36 5.44 -21.21
N SER A 663 -20.25 4.69 -20.54
CA SER A 663 -20.17 4.42 -19.11
C SER A 663 -18.87 3.70 -18.72
N THR A 664 -18.42 3.95 -17.50
CA THR A 664 -17.25 3.35 -16.85
C THR A 664 -17.62 2.41 -15.71
N SER A 665 -18.92 2.08 -15.57
CA SER A 665 -19.42 1.14 -14.57
C SER A 665 -18.91 -0.28 -14.83
N ASN A 666 -18.51 -0.98 -13.75
CA ASN A 666 -18.14 -2.39 -13.79
C ASN A 666 -19.15 -3.27 -13.00
N ASN A 667 -20.34 -2.75 -12.73
CA ASN A 667 -21.34 -3.45 -11.92
C ASN A 667 -21.98 -4.61 -12.71
N GLU A 668 -21.81 -5.84 -12.22
CA GLU A 668 -22.34 -7.05 -12.86
C GLU A 668 -23.87 -7.05 -12.96
N LYS A 669 -24.58 -6.49 -11.97
CA LYS A 669 -26.05 -6.42 -11.98
C LYS A 669 -26.55 -5.54 -13.13
N TRP A 670 -25.88 -4.41 -13.34
CA TRP A 670 -26.21 -3.48 -14.43
C TRP A 670 -25.98 -4.11 -15.80
N HIS A 671 -24.87 -4.82 -15.99
CA HIS A 671 -24.62 -5.56 -17.24
C HIS A 671 -25.69 -6.63 -17.53
N LYS A 672 -26.13 -7.38 -16.51
CA LYS A 672 -27.22 -8.35 -16.66
C LYS A 672 -28.54 -7.67 -17.03
N GLN A 673 -28.83 -6.52 -16.44
CA GLN A 673 -30.05 -5.76 -16.75
C GLN A 673 -30.06 -5.25 -18.20
N LEU A 674 -28.93 -4.82 -18.73
CA LEU A 674 -28.79 -4.49 -20.16
C LEU A 674 -29.04 -5.71 -21.06
N MET A 675 -28.48 -6.87 -20.70
CA MET A 675 -28.72 -8.11 -21.43
C MET A 675 -30.20 -8.52 -21.41
N TYR A 676 -30.88 -8.37 -20.28
CA TYR A 676 -32.34 -8.62 -20.19
C TYR A 676 -33.14 -7.62 -21.03
N TRP A 677 -32.72 -6.35 -21.07
CA TRP A 677 -33.35 -5.37 -21.95
C TRP A 677 -33.19 -5.76 -23.42
N TRP A 678 -31.99 -6.12 -23.84
CA TRP A 678 -31.75 -6.56 -25.20
C TRP A 678 -32.60 -7.78 -25.59
N ALA A 679 -32.67 -8.79 -24.71
CA ALA A 679 -33.49 -9.98 -24.92
C ALA A 679 -35.01 -9.69 -24.95
N SER A 680 -35.47 -8.57 -24.39
CA SER A 680 -36.88 -8.16 -24.41
C SER A 680 -37.30 -7.45 -25.70
N LEU A 681 -36.35 -7.03 -26.53
CA LEU A 681 -36.63 -6.31 -27.78
C LEU A 681 -37.00 -7.28 -28.91
N PRO A 682 -37.83 -6.86 -29.87
CA PRO A 682 -38.18 -7.70 -31.02
C PRO A 682 -36.92 -8.05 -31.83
N PRO A 683 -36.69 -9.35 -32.12
CA PRO A 683 -35.48 -9.79 -32.80
C PRO A 683 -35.40 -9.16 -34.20
N LYS A 684 -34.19 -8.75 -34.59
CA LYS A 684 -33.85 -8.10 -35.87
C LYS A 684 -34.39 -6.67 -36.09
N SER A 685 -35.03 -6.03 -35.11
CA SER A 685 -35.37 -4.61 -35.21
C SER A 685 -34.12 -3.71 -35.24
N GLN A 686 -34.25 -2.46 -35.71
CA GLN A 686 -33.12 -1.52 -35.69
C GLN A 686 -32.64 -1.24 -34.27
N GLU A 687 -33.57 -1.09 -33.32
CA GLU A 687 -33.30 -0.91 -31.89
C GLU A 687 -32.53 -2.10 -31.29
N TYR A 688 -32.91 -3.33 -31.65
CA TYR A 688 -32.23 -4.55 -31.19
C TYR A 688 -30.73 -4.50 -31.50
N TRP A 689 -30.37 -4.13 -32.74
CA TRP A 689 -28.97 -4.03 -33.17
C TRP A 689 -28.24 -2.84 -32.57
N LYS A 690 -28.91 -1.69 -32.40
CA LYS A 690 -28.34 -0.53 -31.70
C LYS A 690 -27.97 -0.88 -30.26
N VAL A 691 -28.89 -1.53 -29.52
CA VAL A 691 -28.65 -1.98 -28.15
C VAL A 691 -27.54 -3.04 -28.09
N ALA A 692 -27.54 -4.05 -28.98
CA ALA A 692 -26.48 -5.04 -29.05
C ALA A 692 -25.09 -4.39 -29.27
N ASN A 693 -25.01 -3.40 -30.16
CA ASN A 693 -23.77 -2.67 -30.46
C ASN A 693 -23.22 -1.93 -29.22
N THR A 694 -24.11 -1.35 -28.41
CA THR A 694 -23.72 -0.69 -27.16
C THR A 694 -23.26 -1.69 -26.10
N ILE A 695 -23.96 -2.83 -25.95
CA ILE A 695 -23.59 -3.89 -25.02
C ILE A 695 -22.21 -4.46 -25.35
N ALA A 696 -21.90 -4.67 -26.63
CA ALA A 696 -20.58 -5.12 -27.06
C ALA A 696 -19.46 -4.17 -26.57
N SER A 697 -19.70 -2.87 -26.60
CA SER A 697 -18.74 -1.86 -26.14
C SER A 697 -18.57 -1.83 -24.62
N VAL A 698 -19.68 -1.98 -23.89
CA VAL A 698 -19.67 -2.11 -22.42
C VAL A 698 -18.92 -3.38 -21.99
N LEU A 699 -19.20 -4.51 -22.63
CA LEU A 699 -18.52 -5.78 -22.36
C LEU A 699 -17.03 -5.73 -22.74
N ARG A 700 -16.66 -5.01 -23.80
CA ARG A 700 -15.24 -4.80 -24.15
C ARG A 700 -14.52 -4.07 -23.03
N LYS A 701 -15.09 -2.95 -22.55
CA LYS A 701 -14.52 -2.18 -21.44
C LYS A 701 -14.39 -3.00 -20.16
N ARG A 702 -15.37 -3.88 -19.89
CA ARG A 702 -15.28 -4.83 -18.76
C ARG A 702 -14.06 -5.76 -18.90
N CYS A 703 -13.79 -6.27 -20.11
CA CYS A 703 -12.59 -7.06 -20.38
C CYS A 703 -11.30 -6.22 -20.31
N GLU A 704 -11.32 -4.96 -20.73
CA GLU A 704 -10.15 -4.06 -20.74
C GLU A 704 -9.85 -3.42 -19.37
N HIS A 705 -10.74 -3.58 -18.38
CA HIS A 705 -10.64 -2.93 -17.07
C HIS A 705 -9.33 -3.25 -16.32
N SER A 706 -8.86 -4.50 -16.41
CA SER A 706 -7.61 -4.94 -15.80
C SER A 706 -6.93 -6.00 -16.67
N THR A 707 -5.62 -6.18 -16.51
CA THR A 707 -4.90 -7.27 -17.19
C THR A 707 -5.45 -8.65 -16.80
N SER A 708 -5.94 -8.81 -15.57
CA SER A 708 -6.55 -10.06 -15.09
C SER A 708 -7.92 -10.34 -15.72
N SER A 709 -8.76 -9.31 -15.93
CA SER A 709 -10.05 -9.44 -16.60
C SER A 709 -9.88 -9.71 -18.08
N LEU A 710 -8.93 -9.03 -18.75
CA LEU A 710 -8.61 -9.27 -20.16
C LEU A 710 -8.18 -10.71 -20.40
N ASN A 711 -7.29 -11.23 -19.54
CA ASN A 711 -6.87 -12.63 -19.58
C ASN A 711 -8.02 -13.61 -19.27
N SER A 712 -9.00 -13.22 -18.47
CA SER A 712 -10.17 -14.05 -18.17
C SER A 712 -11.14 -14.11 -19.34
N CYS A 713 -11.37 -13.00 -20.04
CA CYS A 713 -12.12 -12.97 -21.29
C CYS A 713 -11.43 -13.79 -22.38
N ASN A 714 -10.12 -13.60 -22.58
CA ASN A 714 -9.36 -14.34 -23.60
C ASN A 714 -9.31 -15.85 -23.34
N LYS A 715 -9.43 -16.29 -22.08
CA LYS A 715 -9.52 -17.71 -21.70
C LYS A 715 -10.97 -18.24 -21.61
N LYS A 716 -11.96 -17.51 -22.13
CA LYS A 716 -13.39 -17.89 -22.11
C LYS A 716 -13.95 -18.15 -20.70
N LYS A 717 -13.42 -17.48 -19.67
CA LYS A 717 -13.86 -17.65 -18.27
C LYS A 717 -15.00 -16.69 -17.88
N GLU A 718 -15.13 -15.57 -18.58
CA GLU A 718 -16.18 -14.57 -18.32
C GLU A 718 -17.53 -15.01 -18.93
N LYS A 719 -18.41 -15.56 -18.09
CA LYS A 719 -19.69 -16.15 -18.52
C LYS A 719 -20.62 -15.19 -19.24
N ILE A 720 -20.67 -13.91 -18.84
CA ILE A 720 -21.58 -12.92 -19.42
C ILE A 720 -21.20 -12.64 -20.88
N VAL A 721 -19.89 -12.51 -21.13
CA VAL A 721 -19.33 -12.21 -22.45
C VAL A 721 -19.57 -13.38 -23.40
N GLU A 722 -19.28 -14.60 -22.97
CA GLU A 722 -19.51 -15.80 -23.78
C GLU A 722 -21.01 -16.04 -24.04
N LYS A 723 -21.88 -15.76 -23.07
CA LYS A 723 -23.33 -15.84 -23.29
C LYS A 723 -23.78 -14.88 -24.38
N PHE A 724 -23.36 -13.61 -24.33
CA PHE A 724 -23.70 -12.60 -25.35
C PHE A 724 -23.27 -13.03 -26.75
N ILE A 725 -22.07 -13.56 -26.92
CA ILE A 725 -21.57 -14.04 -28.22
C ILE A 725 -22.36 -15.25 -28.71
N ASN A 726 -22.70 -16.19 -27.82
CA ASN A 726 -23.51 -17.35 -28.19
C ASN A 726 -24.94 -16.97 -28.58
N ASP A 727 -25.57 -16.04 -27.86
CA ASP A 727 -26.91 -15.53 -28.17
C ASP A 727 -26.90 -14.83 -29.56
N LEU A 728 -25.89 -13.99 -29.85
CA LEU A 728 -25.71 -13.40 -31.18
C LEU A 728 -25.53 -14.44 -32.30
N LYS A 729 -24.82 -15.54 -32.01
CA LYS A 729 -24.62 -16.62 -32.98
C LYS A 729 -25.94 -17.32 -33.35
N THR A 730 -26.90 -17.39 -32.43
CA THR A 730 -28.20 -18.03 -32.70
C THR A 730 -29.07 -17.23 -33.67
N ASP A 731 -28.83 -15.93 -33.84
CA ASP A 731 -29.61 -15.05 -34.72
C ASP A 731 -29.26 -15.17 -36.22
N GLY A 732 -28.18 -15.90 -36.55
CA GLY A 732 -27.63 -16.07 -37.89
C GLY A 732 -26.33 -15.30 -38.11
N MET A 733 -25.40 -15.85 -38.91
CA MET A 733 -24.08 -15.24 -39.18
C MET A 733 -24.17 -14.16 -40.27
N ASP A 734 -24.87 -13.07 -39.96
CA ASP A 734 -25.08 -11.92 -40.85
C ASP A 734 -24.03 -10.82 -40.64
N VAL A 735 -23.97 -9.85 -41.57
CA VAL A 735 -23.06 -8.67 -41.51
C VAL A 735 -23.20 -7.94 -40.17
N LYS A 736 -24.43 -7.71 -39.70
CA LYS A 736 -24.73 -6.98 -38.45
C LYS A 736 -24.11 -7.62 -37.21
N VAL A 737 -24.00 -8.96 -37.16
CA VAL A 737 -23.33 -9.65 -36.05
C VAL A 737 -21.86 -9.23 -35.98
N PHE A 738 -21.17 -9.20 -37.12
CA PHE A 738 -19.77 -8.78 -37.17
C PHE A 738 -19.58 -7.28 -36.91
N GLU A 739 -20.54 -6.44 -37.29
CA GLU A 739 -20.53 -5.02 -36.91
C GLU A 739 -20.59 -4.84 -35.39
N VAL A 740 -21.43 -5.61 -34.71
CA VAL A 740 -21.49 -5.62 -33.23
C VAL A 740 -20.20 -6.19 -32.63
N LEU A 741 -19.69 -7.29 -33.18
CA LEU A 741 -18.45 -7.93 -32.70
C LEU A 741 -17.19 -7.10 -32.98
N GLU A 742 -17.22 -6.17 -33.94
CA GLU A 742 -16.14 -5.19 -34.15
C GLU A 742 -15.92 -4.34 -32.89
N ASN A 743 -16.97 -4.08 -32.12
CA ASN A 743 -16.86 -3.40 -30.84
C ASN A 743 -16.36 -4.29 -29.68
N LEU A 744 -16.29 -5.61 -29.86
CA LEU A 744 -15.83 -6.60 -28.88
C LEU A 744 -14.78 -7.56 -29.49
N PRO A 745 -13.54 -7.09 -29.78
CA PRO A 745 -12.51 -7.88 -30.46
C PRO A 745 -11.72 -8.80 -29.51
N ILE A 746 -12.40 -9.72 -28.84
CA ILE A 746 -11.79 -10.74 -27.95
C ILE A 746 -11.51 -12.05 -28.69
N PHE A 747 -10.82 -12.99 -28.06
CA PHE A 747 -10.46 -14.26 -28.68
C PHE A 747 -11.68 -15.04 -29.26
N SER A 748 -12.83 -15.06 -28.57
CA SER A 748 -14.03 -15.77 -29.04
C SER A 748 -14.65 -15.15 -30.29
N SER A 749 -14.66 -13.82 -30.42
CA SER A 749 -15.15 -13.15 -31.64
C SER A 749 -14.14 -13.25 -32.79
N PHE A 750 -12.85 -13.21 -32.47
CA PHE A 750 -11.77 -13.49 -33.41
C PHE A 750 -11.87 -14.89 -34.00
N GLU A 751 -12.14 -15.91 -33.18
CA GLU A 751 -12.29 -17.30 -33.64
C GLU A 751 -13.46 -17.44 -34.64
N LEU A 752 -14.61 -16.83 -34.33
CA LEU A 752 -15.77 -16.81 -35.22
C LEU A 752 -15.46 -16.12 -36.56
N ALA A 753 -14.76 -14.98 -36.53
CA ALA A 753 -14.37 -14.26 -37.73
C ALA A 753 -13.36 -15.05 -38.59
N ARG A 754 -12.37 -15.69 -37.96
CA ARG A 754 -11.33 -16.49 -38.63
C ARG A 754 -11.93 -17.66 -39.42
N ASP A 755 -12.97 -18.29 -38.89
CA ASP A 755 -13.59 -19.46 -39.52
C ASP A 755 -14.33 -19.11 -40.81
N LEU A 756 -14.80 -17.88 -40.97
CA LEU A 756 -15.50 -17.41 -42.17
C LEU A 756 -14.57 -17.01 -43.33
N ILE A 757 -13.33 -16.63 -43.04
CA ILE A 757 -12.36 -16.24 -44.09
C ILE A 757 -12.08 -17.43 -45.02
N CYS A 758 -12.17 -17.17 -46.33
CA CYS A 758 -11.98 -18.14 -47.42
C CYS A 758 -12.83 -19.41 -47.28
N SER A 759 -14.05 -19.27 -46.77
CA SER A 759 -15.05 -20.35 -46.70
C SER A 759 -15.72 -20.59 -48.05
N LYS A 760 -16.23 -21.81 -48.29
CA LYS A 760 -16.89 -22.18 -49.56
C LYS A 760 -18.27 -21.52 -49.76
N ASN A 761 -18.93 -21.12 -48.68
CA ASN A 761 -20.30 -20.59 -48.68
C ASN A 761 -20.38 -19.13 -48.18
N GLY A 762 -19.26 -18.41 -48.12
CA GLY A 762 -19.21 -17.06 -47.56
C GLY A 762 -19.72 -16.00 -48.55
N LEU A 763 -20.62 -15.12 -48.10
CA LEU A 763 -20.94 -13.88 -48.81
C LEU A 763 -19.78 -12.88 -48.65
N GLU A 764 -19.38 -12.22 -49.73
CA GLU A 764 -18.26 -11.27 -49.75
C GLU A 764 -18.39 -10.15 -48.70
N ILE A 765 -19.61 -9.62 -48.52
CA ILE A 765 -19.92 -8.56 -47.55
C ILE A 765 -19.71 -9.04 -46.10
N VAL A 766 -20.02 -10.32 -45.83
CA VAL A 766 -19.82 -10.93 -44.50
C VAL A 766 -18.32 -11.17 -44.25
N GLU A 767 -17.58 -11.59 -45.27
CA GLU A 767 -16.11 -11.74 -45.17
C GLU A 767 -15.42 -10.39 -44.90
N LYS A 768 -15.86 -9.30 -45.56
CA LYS A 768 -15.39 -7.93 -45.30
C LYS A 768 -15.61 -7.53 -43.83
N ALA A 769 -16.79 -7.80 -43.28
CA ALA A 769 -17.11 -7.50 -41.88
C ALA A 769 -16.28 -8.36 -40.90
N ALA A 770 -16.07 -9.64 -41.20
CA ALA A 770 -15.23 -10.53 -40.39
C ALA A 770 -13.75 -10.07 -40.38
N LEU A 771 -13.22 -9.62 -41.52
CA LEU A 771 -11.88 -9.07 -41.62
C LEU A 771 -11.68 -7.82 -40.75
N ARG A 772 -12.70 -6.95 -40.63
CA ARG A 772 -12.65 -5.78 -39.72
C ARG A 772 -12.52 -6.17 -38.25
N VAL A 773 -13.23 -7.20 -37.82
CA VAL A 773 -13.12 -7.73 -36.43
C VAL A 773 -11.69 -8.20 -36.17
N ILE A 774 -11.09 -8.91 -37.12
CA ILE A 774 -9.70 -9.40 -37.01
C ILE A 774 -8.70 -8.25 -37.03
N LEU A 775 -8.88 -7.24 -37.89
CA LEU A 775 -8.01 -6.07 -37.94
C LEU A 775 -7.91 -5.35 -36.59
N ARG A 776 -9.00 -5.37 -35.81
CA ARG A 776 -9.08 -4.74 -34.49
C ARG A 776 -8.61 -5.64 -33.33
N ALA A 777 -8.47 -6.94 -33.58
CA ALA A 777 -8.06 -7.90 -32.57
C ALA A 777 -6.59 -7.70 -32.14
N ASP A 778 -6.25 -8.19 -30.95
CA ASP A 778 -4.88 -8.11 -30.44
C ASP A 778 -3.93 -8.96 -31.30
N GLN A 779 -2.72 -8.44 -31.53
CA GLN A 779 -1.70 -9.10 -32.35
C GLN A 779 -1.31 -10.48 -31.78
N GLY A 780 -1.44 -10.67 -30.46
CA GLY A 780 -1.18 -11.94 -29.79
C GLY A 780 -2.11 -13.10 -30.20
N PHE A 781 -3.23 -12.83 -30.88
CA PHE A 781 -4.15 -13.88 -31.36
C PHE A 781 -3.79 -14.43 -32.75
N TYR A 782 -2.89 -13.77 -33.48
CA TYR A 782 -2.59 -14.14 -34.85
C TYR A 782 -1.80 -15.45 -34.91
N ASP A 783 -2.41 -16.46 -35.53
CA ASP A 783 -1.84 -17.78 -35.69
C ASP A 783 -1.31 -18.01 -37.13
N SER A 784 -0.56 -19.10 -37.31
CA SER A 784 -0.07 -19.50 -38.64
C SER A 784 -1.21 -19.87 -39.60
N GLN A 785 -2.38 -20.29 -39.08
CA GLN A 785 -3.53 -20.69 -39.90
C GLN A 785 -4.21 -19.49 -40.55
N LEU A 786 -4.52 -18.45 -39.77
CA LEU A 786 -5.02 -17.16 -40.24
C LEU A 786 -4.07 -16.57 -41.27
N THR A 787 -2.76 -16.58 -40.98
CA THR A 787 -1.74 -16.09 -41.90
C THR A 787 -1.83 -16.77 -43.28
N LYS A 788 -2.01 -18.10 -43.34
CA LYS A 788 -2.18 -18.83 -44.60
C LYS A 788 -3.47 -18.42 -45.32
N LYS A 789 -4.58 -18.28 -44.60
CA LYS A 789 -5.86 -17.82 -45.16
C LYS A 789 -5.76 -16.41 -45.75
N LEU A 790 -5.16 -15.46 -45.02
CA LEU A 790 -4.97 -14.07 -45.45
C LEU A 790 -4.05 -13.97 -46.67
N ILE A 791 -2.98 -14.76 -46.72
CA ILE A 791 -2.14 -14.87 -47.93
C ILE A 791 -2.96 -15.45 -49.08
N GLY A 792 -3.79 -16.46 -48.82
CA GLY A 792 -4.69 -17.04 -49.81
C GLY A 792 -5.64 -16.01 -50.41
N LEU A 793 -6.20 -15.15 -49.54
CA LEU A 793 -7.09 -14.06 -49.89
C LEU A 793 -6.35 -12.99 -50.71
N PHE A 794 -5.16 -12.57 -50.25
CA PHE A 794 -4.32 -11.64 -51.00
C PHE A 794 -3.86 -12.21 -52.36
N ARG A 795 -3.74 -13.53 -52.53
CA ARG A 795 -3.36 -14.14 -53.82
C ARG A 795 -4.55 -14.48 -54.72
N ASN A 796 -5.78 -14.20 -54.29
CA ASN A 796 -7.01 -14.66 -54.95
C ASN A 796 -6.98 -16.18 -55.23
N THR A 797 -6.57 -16.96 -54.24
CA THR A 797 -6.51 -18.44 -54.29
C THR A 797 -7.61 -19.10 -53.46
N CYS A 798 -8.54 -18.30 -52.95
CA CYS A 798 -9.68 -18.78 -52.19
C CYS A 798 -10.77 -19.29 -53.14
N PRO A 799 -11.74 -20.09 -52.63
CA PRO A 799 -12.76 -20.72 -53.47
C PRO A 799 -13.67 -19.72 -54.22
N MET A 800 -13.79 -18.49 -53.70
CA MET A 800 -14.53 -17.38 -54.32
C MET A 800 -13.57 -16.27 -54.74
N GLU A 801 -13.97 -15.49 -55.74
CA GLU A 801 -13.20 -14.35 -56.21
C GLU A 801 -13.11 -13.28 -55.13
N THR A 802 -11.89 -12.85 -54.82
CA THR A 802 -11.64 -11.87 -53.76
C THR A 802 -11.69 -10.45 -54.30
N SER A 803 -12.45 -9.56 -53.66
CA SER A 803 -12.38 -8.14 -53.98
C SER A 803 -11.04 -7.50 -53.60
N THR A 804 -10.77 -6.37 -54.26
CA THR A 804 -9.59 -5.55 -53.98
C THR A 804 -9.57 -5.06 -52.53
N THR A 805 -10.73 -4.65 -52.00
CA THR A 805 -10.90 -4.18 -50.62
C THR A 805 -10.57 -5.26 -49.60
N ASN A 806 -11.09 -6.48 -49.77
CA ASN A 806 -10.78 -7.60 -48.86
C ASN A 806 -9.29 -7.94 -48.89
N SER A 807 -8.68 -7.88 -50.08
CA SER A 807 -7.23 -8.06 -50.24
C SER A 807 -6.41 -6.98 -49.53
N GLN A 808 -6.85 -5.72 -49.56
CA GLN A 808 -6.18 -4.60 -48.90
C GLN A 808 -6.27 -4.73 -47.37
N ILE A 809 -7.44 -5.04 -46.80
CA ILE A 809 -7.58 -5.31 -45.36
C ILE A 809 -6.70 -6.49 -44.93
N ALA A 810 -6.62 -7.55 -45.74
CA ALA A 810 -5.73 -8.68 -45.44
C ALA A 810 -4.26 -8.25 -45.36
N ILE A 811 -3.82 -7.30 -46.19
CA ILE A 811 -2.47 -6.72 -46.12
C ILE A 811 -2.28 -5.94 -44.82
N GLU A 812 -3.24 -5.09 -44.44
CA GLU A 812 -3.18 -4.34 -43.17
C GLU A 812 -2.98 -5.29 -41.98
N ILE A 813 -3.74 -6.40 -41.94
CA ILE A 813 -3.60 -7.43 -40.90
C ILE A 813 -2.22 -8.09 -40.96
N LEU A 814 -1.77 -8.52 -42.15
CA LEU A 814 -0.48 -9.18 -42.31
C LEU A 814 0.72 -8.27 -41.92
N LEU A 815 0.63 -6.97 -42.17
CA LEU A 815 1.67 -5.99 -41.79
C LEU A 815 1.74 -5.76 -40.27
N LYS A 816 0.64 -5.97 -39.54
CA LYS A 816 0.68 -5.98 -38.06
C LYS A 816 1.51 -7.15 -37.52
N CYS A 817 1.56 -8.30 -38.21
CA CYS A 817 2.30 -9.51 -37.79
C CYS A 817 3.83 -9.45 -37.99
N VAL A 818 4.35 -8.42 -38.66
CA VAL A 818 5.79 -8.23 -38.92
C VAL A 818 6.36 -7.33 -37.82
N PRO A 819 7.45 -7.67 -37.11
CA PRO A 819 8.54 -8.57 -37.54
C PRO A 819 8.50 -10.02 -37.01
N ASP A 820 7.61 -10.37 -36.09
CA ASP A 820 7.61 -11.66 -35.40
C ASP A 820 7.48 -12.87 -36.35
N HIS A 821 6.86 -12.66 -37.53
CA HIS A 821 6.74 -13.68 -38.57
C HIS A 821 7.47 -13.29 -39.87
N GLN A 822 8.81 -13.34 -39.88
CA GLN A 822 9.65 -13.01 -41.06
C GLN A 822 9.28 -13.78 -42.35
N ASN A 823 8.73 -14.99 -42.21
CA ASN A 823 8.23 -15.80 -43.33
C ASN A 823 7.08 -15.12 -44.08
N VAL A 824 6.26 -14.32 -43.40
CA VAL A 824 5.12 -13.60 -44.00
C VAL A 824 5.60 -12.55 -44.98
N ALA A 825 6.58 -11.74 -44.59
CA ALA A 825 7.15 -10.72 -45.45
C ALA A 825 7.80 -11.32 -46.71
N THR A 826 8.53 -12.43 -46.57
CA THR A 826 9.12 -13.12 -47.74
C THR A 826 8.04 -13.73 -48.65
N LEU A 827 6.95 -14.26 -48.09
CA LEU A 827 5.83 -14.84 -48.84
C LEU A 827 4.97 -13.79 -49.54
N ILE A 828 4.81 -12.59 -48.97
CA ILE A 828 4.11 -11.46 -49.61
C ILE A 828 4.96 -10.96 -50.79
N LEU A 829 6.25 -10.73 -50.58
CA LEU A 829 7.10 -10.14 -51.62
C LEU A 829 7.44 -11.12 -52.76
N ARG A 830 7.42 -12.44 -52.55
CA ARG A 830 7.65 -13.46 -53.61
C ARG A 830 6.47 -13.64 -54.57
N THR A 831 5.36 -12.94 -54.39
CA THR A 831 4.09 -13.18 -55.11
C THR A 831 3.80 -12.21 -56.22
N GLU A 832 4.74 -11.34 -56.53
CA GLU A 832 4.55 -10.31 -57.53
C GLU A 832 4.37 -10.92 -58.93
N SER A 833 3.11 -11.10 -59.36
CA SER A 833 2.77 -11.49 -60.74
C SER A 833 2.76 -10.26 -61.65
N LEU A 834 3.38 -10.37 -62.83
CA LEU A 834 3.56 -9.26 -63.78
C LEU A 834 2.35 -9.02 -64.73
N GLN A 835 1.25 -9.77 -64.62
CA GLN A 835 0.33 -9.97 -65.75
C GLN A 835 -1.06 -9.31 -65.69
N ASN A 836 -1.53 -8.71 -64.58
CA ASN A 836 -2.90 -8.16 -64.53
C ASN A 836 -2.94 -6.65 -64.22
N GLU A 837 -3.36 -5.84 -65.19
CA GLU A 837 -3.60 -4.39 -65.05
C GLU A 837 -4.71 -4.07 -64.03
N ASN A 838 -5.72 -4.94 -63.90
CA ASN A 838 -6.85 -4.78 -62.96
C ASN A 838 -6.45 -4.79 -61.46
N ASN A 839 -5.20 -5.18 -61.13
CA ASN A 839 -4.72 -5.27 -59.74
C ASN A 839 -3.72 -4.18 -59.35
N ALA A 840 -3.56 -3.13 -60.18
CA ALA A 840 -2.59 -2.06 -59.92
C ALA A 840 -2.80 -1.38 -58.54
N GLU A 841 -4.06 -1.10 -58.18
CA GLU A 841 -4.44 -0.47 -56.91
C GLU A 841 -4.03 -1.28 -55.68
N LYS A 842 -4.29 -2.59 -55.71
CA LYS A 842 -3.92 -3.53 -54.65
C LYS A 842 -2.42 -3.55 -54.37
N TRP A 843 -1.59 -3.51 -55.42
CA TRP A 843 -0.13 -3.49 -55.27
C TRP A 843 0.38 -2.11 -54.83
N ASN A 844 -0.21 -1.01 -55.34
CA ASN A 844 0.14 0.33 -54.90
C ASN A 844 -0.12 0.51 -53.40
N TYR A 845 -1.31 0.08 -52.95
CA TYR A 845 -1.69 0.06 -51.54
C TYR A 845 -0.66 -0.72 -50.69
N LEU A 846 -0.25 -1.93 -51.12
CA LEU A 846 0.77 -2.71 -50.40
C LEU A 846 2.06 -1.93 -50.18
N TYR A 847 2.60 -1.30 -51.23
CA TYR A 847 3.87 -0.56 -51.13
C TYR A 847 3.74 0.66 -50.22
N LYS A 848 2.63 1.40 -50.32
CA LYS A 848 2.33 2.55 -49.45
C LYS A 848 2.13 2.13 -48.00
N ALA A 849 1.45 1.02 -47.75
CA ALA A 849 1.27 0.46 -46.42
C ALA A 849 2.60 -0.02 -45.79
N ILE A 850 3.50 -0.61 -46.58
CA ILE A 850 4.86 -0.96 -46.12
C ILE A 850 5.66 0.29 -45.75
N GLU A 851 5.57 1.35 -46.58
CA GLU A 851 6.23 2.62 -46.30
C GLU A 851 5.71 3.27 -45.01
N ALA A 852 4.39 3.36 -44.85
CA ALA A 852 3.74 3.90 -43.66
C ALA A 852 4.07 3.05 -42.41
N SER A 853 4.04 1.73 -42.53
CA SER A 853 4.41 0.82 -41.43
C SER A 853 5.88 0.95 -41.01
N GLY A 854 6.78 1.29 -41.94
CA GLY A 854 8.17 1.59 -41.61
C GLY A 854 8.31 2.88 -40.80
N LYS A 855 7.63 3.95 -41.22
CA LYS A 855 7.62 5.24 -40.49
C LYS A 855 7.04 5.13 -39.08
N LYS A 856 6.13 4.19 -38.85
CA LYS A 856 5.45 3.96 -37.57
C LYS A 856 6.32 3.24 -36.53
N ASP A 857 7.25 2.38 -36.94
CA ASP A 857 8.03 1.52 -36.05
C ASP A 857 9.45 1.31 -36.59
N GLU A 858 10.44 1.79 -35.84
CA GLU A 858 11.87 1.69 -36.18
C GLU A 858 12.31 0.23 -36.43
N LEU A 859 11.74 -0.75 -35.70
CA LEU A 859 12.05 -2.16 -35.89
C LEU A 859 11.57 -2.67 -37.25
N LYS A 860 10.39 -2.21 -37.68
CA LYS A 860 9.85 -2.51 -39.01
C LYS A 860 10.64 -1.80 -40.09
N GLU A 861 11.08 -0.56 -39.86
CA GLU A 861 11.93 0.16 -40.80
C GLU A 861 13.26 -0.56 -41.04
N ALA A 862 13.94 -0.97 -39.97
CA ALA A 862 15.18 -1.75 -40.07
C ALA A 862 14.96 -3.07 -40.82
N PHE A 863 13.85 -3.76 -40.54
CA PHE A 863 13.46 -4.98 -41.24
C PHE A 863 13.24 -4.76 -42.74
N TRP A 864 12.42 -3.77 -43.11
CA TRP A 864 12.13 -3.45 -44.51
C TRP A 864 13.37 -2.96 -45.27
N THR A 865 14.25 -2.20 -44.62
CA THR A 865 15.52 -1.75 -45.19
C THR A 865 16.41 -2.95 -45.55
N LYS A 866 16.49 -3.95 -44.67
CA LYS A 866 17.20 -5.21 -44.94
C LYS A 866 16.57 -6.00 -46.08
N MET A 867 15.24 -6.07 -46.14
CA MET A 867 14.53 -6.75 -47.21
C MET A 867 14.76 -6.11 -48.58
N ARG A 868 14.79 -4.77 -48.66
CA ARG A 868 15.05 -4.01 -49.90
C ARG A 868 16.45 -4.23 -50.50
N GLN A 869 17.42 -4.70 -49.70
CA GLN A 869 18.77 -5.01 -50.20
C GLN A 869 18.79 -6.22 -51.13
N PHE A 870 17.85 -7.16 -51.00
CA PHE A 870 17.75 -8.30 -51.88
C PHE A 870 17.20 -7.89 -53.26
N LYS A 871 17.92 -8.26 -54.32
CA LYS A 871 17.56 -7.93 -55.71
C LYS A 871 16.14 -8.39 -56.12
N ILE A 872 15.67 -9.50 -55.55
CA ILE A 872 14.35 -10.08 -55.82
C ILE A 872 13.20 -9.26 -55.18
N PHE A 873 13.52 -8.41 -54.20
CA PHE A 873 12.58 -7.60 -53.43
C PHE A 873 12.74 -6.10 -53.71
N ARG A 874 13.56 -5.72 -54.70
CA ARG A 874 13.62 -4.34 -55.18
C ARG A 874 12.30 -4.02 -55.87
N PRO A 875 11.56 -3.01 -55.42
CA PRO A 875 10.23 -2.76 -55.93
C PRO A 875 10.32 -2.27 -57.38
N LYS A 876 9.54 -2.89 -58.29
CA LYS A 876 9.28 -2.38 -59.65
C LYS A 876 8.15 -1.33 -59.66
N TRP A 877 7.87 -0.75 -58.49
CA TRP A 877 6.74 0.13 -58.19
C TRP A 877 6.61 1.34 -59.12
N LEU A 878 7.72 1.88 -59.64
CA LEU A 878 7.72 3.08 -60.48
C LEU A 878 6.83 2.92 -61.74
N ASN A 879 6.74 1.71 -62.31
CA ASN A 879 5.90 1.45 -63.49
C ASN A 879 4.42 1.26 -63.13
N ARG A 880 4.09 0.90 -61.88
CA ARG A 880 2.72 0.60 -61.41
C ARG A 880 2.06 1.80 -60.73
N ALA A 881 2.85 2.64 -60.06
CA ALA A 881 2.40 3.87 -59.42
C ALA A 881 1.82 4.89 -60.41
N ILE A 882 2.09 4.74 -61.71
CA ILE A 882 1.55 5.60 -62.77
C ILE A 882 0.04 5.36 -62.99
N PHE A 883 -0.48 4.19 -62.60
CA PHE A 883 -1.85 3.76 -62.91
C PHE A 883 -2.74 3.52 -61.68
N ALA A 884 -2.35 3.97 -60.48
CA ALA A 884 -3.06 3.68 -59.23
C ALA A 884 -3.09 4.87 -58.24
N ASP A 885 -4.21 5.06 -57.54
CA ASP A 885 -4.51 6.22 -56.69
C ASP A 885 -4.63 5.89 -55.18
N SER A 886 -4.74 4.60 -54.81
CA SER A 886 -4.84 4.16 -53.40
C SER A 886 -3.62 4.57 -52.58
N HIS A 887 -3.83 5.13 -51.38
CA HIS A 887 -2.74 5.59 -50.53
C HIS A 887 -2.97 5.33 -49.04
N VAL A 888 -1.86 5.19 -48.32
CA VAL A 888 -1.80 5.07 -46.86
C VAL A 888 -0.83 6.13 -46.35
N HIS A 889 -1.30 6.96 -45.44
CA HIS A 889 -0.53 8.03 -44.86
C HIS A 889 -0.54 7.91 -43.34
N TRP A 890 0.64 8.01 -42.75
CA TRP A 890 0.83 8.04 -41.30
C TRP A 890 1.57 9.30 -40.91
N ARG A 891 1.14 9.93 -39.81
CA ARG A 891 1.76 11.15 -39.31
C ARG A 891 1.68 11.26 -37.79
N ASN A 892 2.82 11.51 -37.15
CA ASN A 892 2.87 11.93 -35.76
C ASN A 892 2.33 13.38 -35.62
N ILE A 893 1.35 13.57 -34.75
CA ILE A 893 0.73 14.89 -34.48
C ILE A 893 1.41 15.55 -33.28
N ALA A 894 1.58 14.81 -32.18
CA ALA A 894 2.13 15.33 -30.93
C ALA A 894 2.69 14.20 -30.05
N GLU A 895 3.70 14.54 -29.26
CA GLU A 895 4.30 13.65 -28.26
C GLU A 895 4.48 14.42 -26.94
N ALA A 896 3.93 13.89 -25.84
CA ALA A 896 4.02 14.52 -24.52
C ALA A 896 3.88 13.50 -23.38
N ALA A 897 4.74 13.58 -22.36
CA ALA A 897 4.66 12.77 -21.13
C ALA A 897 4.50 11.24 -21.36
N GLY A 898 5.16 10.68 -22.38
CA GLY A 898 5.06 9.26 -22.74
C GLY A 898 3.79 8.87 -23.50
N PHE A 899 2.97 9.84 -23.90
CA PHE A 899 1.89 9.68 -24.85
C PHE A 899 2.32 10.15 -26.24
N GLU A 900 2.12 9.30 -27.23
CA GLU A 900 2.29 9.59 -28.65
C GLU A 900 0.91 9.65 -29.31
N MET A 901 0.60 10.74 -29.99
CA MET A 901 -0.63 10.86 -30.76
C MET A 901 -0.30 10.95 -32.25
N TYR A 902 -0.89 10.06 -33.04
CA TYR A 902 -0.69 10.03 -34.48
C TYR A 902 -2.02 9.88 -35.21
N ALA A 903 -2.05 10.36 -36.45
CA ALA A 903 -3.14 10.12 -37.38
C ALA A 903 -2.71 9.13 -38.46
N GLU A 904 -3.64 8.27 -38.84
CA GLU A 904 -3.52 7.31 -39.91
C GLU A 904 -4.69 7.52 -40.86
N SER A 905 -4.38 7.79 -42.12
CA SER A 905 -5.38 8.00 -43.19
C SER A 905 -5.15 6.98 -44.27
N THR A 906 -6.19 6.22 -44.61
CA THR A 906 -6.16 5.26 -45.73
C THR A 906 -7.24 5.63 -46.72
N THR A 907 -6.93 5.53 -48.00
CA THR A 907 -7.93 5.61 -49.06
C THR A 907 -7.70 4.49 -50.06
N GLU A 908 -8.79 3.86 -50.43
CA GLU A 908 -8.84 2.68 -51.27
C GLU A 908 -9.67 3.00 -52.52
N PHE A 909 -9.04 2.78 -53.68
CA PHE A 909 -9.68 2.90 -54.99
C PHE A 909 -9.74 1.54 -55.68
N GLU A 910 -10.78 1.33 -56.46
CA GLU A 910 -10.92 0.19 -57.35
C GLU A 910 -11.38 0.67 -58.71
N ALA A 911 -10.66 0.31 -59.77
CA ALA A 911 -10.92 0.77 -61.13
C ALA A 911 -11.09 2.32 -61.24
N LYS A 912 -10.27 3.08 -60.49
CA LYS A 912 -10.31 4.55 -60.35
C LYS A 912 -11.55 5.13 -59.68
N MET A 913 -12.38 4.30 -59.06
CA MET A 913 -13.53 4.70 -58.25
C MET A 913 -13.18 4.61 -56.78
N PHE A 914 -13.66 5.58 -55.99
CA PHE A 914 -13.54 5.56 -54.55
C PHE A 914 -14.33 4.37 -53.97
N GLN A 915 -13.70 3.59 -53.09
CA GLN A 915 -14.31 2.45 -52.40
C GLN A 915 -14.35 2.63 -50.89
N ARG A 916 -13.26 3.11 -50.30
CA ARG A 916 -13.17 3.29 -48.85
C ARG A 916 -12.21 4.40 -48.47
N SER A 917 -12.55 5.16 -47.44
CA SER A 917 -11.64 6.03 -46.71
C SER A 917 -11.72 5.70 -45.22
N THR A 918 -10.57 5.59 -44.56
CA THR A 918 -10.50 5.59 -43.11
C THR A 918 -9.59 6.69 -42.61
N PHE A 919 -10.05 7.41 -41.61
CA PHE A 919 -9.24 8.33 -40.85
C PHE A 919 -9.30 7.92 -39.39
N ASP A 920 -8.16 7.56 -38.81
CA ASP A 920 -8.03 7.14 -37.43
C ASP A 920 -7.06 8.07 -36.69
N LEU A 921 -7.53 8.63 -35.58
CA LEU A 921 -6.73 9.38 -34.62
C LEU A 921 -6.44 8.48 -33.42
N VAL A 922 -5.18 8.10 -33.24
CA VAL A 922 -4.78 7.11 -32.24
C VAL A 922 -3.87 7.74 -31.19
N LEU A 923 -4.18 7.44 -29.93
CA LEU A 923 -3.34 7.77 -28.78
C LEU A 923 -2.64 6.51 -28.28
N LYS A 924 -1.32 6.53 -28.27
CA LYS A 924 -0.47 5.43 -27.84
C LYS A 924 0.23 5.81 -26.52
N LYS A 925 0.09 4.96 -25.51
CA LYS A 925 0.81 5.05 -24.22
C LYS A 925 1.52 3.73 -23.99
N SER A 926 2.85 3.73 -23.98
CA SER A 926 3.64 2.49 -23.89
C SER A 926 3.22 1.49 -25.00
N LYS A 927 2.70 0.29 -24.64
CA LYS A 927 2.22 -0.74 -25.59
C LYS A 927 0.72 -0.68 -25.91
N ARG A 928 -0.06 0.22 -25.30
CA ARG A 928 -1.51 0.30 -25.51
C ARG A 928 -1.84 1.40 -26.51
N GLU A 929 -2.59 1.04 -27.55
CA GLU A 929 -3.15 1.95 -28.53
C GLU A 929 -4.64 2.12 -28.30
N ASN A 930 -5.09 3.37 -28.12
CA ASN A 930 -6.49 3.73 -27.97
C ASN A 930 -6.91 4.61 -29.15
N ASN A 931 -7.82 4.11 -29.97
CA ASN A 931 -8.42 4.91 -31.04
C ASN A 931 -9.34 5.97 -30.41
N LEU A 932 -9.03 7.26 -30.58
CA LEU A 932 -9.79 8.39 -30.05
C LEU A 932 -10.93 8.79 -30.96
N PHE A 933 -10.69 8.83 -32.26
CA PHE A 933 -11.66 9.18 -33.28
C PHE A 933 -11.38 8.35 -34.52
N SER A 934 -12.43 7.76 -35.08
CA SER A 934 -12.36 7.04 -36.33
C SER A 934 -13.51 7.44 -37.22
N LEU A 935 -13.21 7.79 -38.47
CA LEU A 935 -14.20 7.99 -39.51
C LEU A 935 -13.93 6.96 -40.60
N THR A 936 -14.95 6.18 -40.95
CA THR A 936 -14.90 5.24 -42.05
C THR A 936 -16.02 5.56 -43.01
N ILE A 937 -15.67 5.78 -44.27
CA ILE A 937 -16.62 5.96 -45.37
C ILE A 937 -16.41 4.77 -46.30
N ASP A 938 -17.47 4.02 -46.54
CA ASP A 938 -17.50 2.89 -47.47
C ASP A 938 -18.48 3.21 -48.59
N THR A 939 -18.10 2.88 -49.82
CA THR A 939 -18.97 2.93 -50.99
C THR A 939 -18.97 1.55 -51.64
N ALA A 940 -20.08 1.20 -52.28
CA ALA A 940 -20.16 0.01 -53.11
C ALA A 940 -20.97 0.30 -54.37
N ASN A 941 -20.55 -0.30 -55.48
CA ASN A 941 -21.25 -0.28 -56.77
C ASN A 941 -21.59 1.12 -57.33
N LEU A 942 -20.78 2.14 -57.02
CA LEU A 942 -20.89 3.49 -57.60
C LEU A 942 -20.64 3.50 -59.11
N ASP A 943 -19.95 2.48 -59.63
CA ASP A 943 -19.68 2.29 -61.05
C ASP A 943 -20.95 2.12 -61.89
N SER A 944 -22.01 1.57 -61.30
CA SER A 944 -23.33 1.43 -61.94
C SER A 944 -23.95 2.76 -62.38
N TYR A 945 -23.57 3.88 -61.74
CA TYR A 945 -24.09 5.21 -62.03
C TYR A 945 -23.21 5.99 -63.01
N VAL A 946 -21.89 5.75 -62.97
CA VAL A 946 -20.89 6.48 -63.76
C VAL A 946 -20.62 5.81 -65.11
N LYS A 947 -20.55 4.47 -65.16
CA LYS A 947 -20.29 3.73 -66.39
C LYS A 947 -21.60 3.43 -67.09
N SER A 948 -21.73 3.86 -68.34
CA SER A 948 -22.80 3.36 -69.22
C SER A 948 -22.68 1.83 -69.30
N LYS A 949 -23.79 1.13 -69.06
CA LYS A 949 -23.86 -0.34 -69.08
C LYS A 949 -23.13 -0.89 -70.30
N LYS A 950 -22.06 -1.68 -70.08
CA LYS A 950 -21.68 -2.69 -71.05
C LYS A 950 -22.63 -3.87 -70.85
N GLU A 951 -23.40 -4.17 -71.89
CA GLU A 951 -24.10 -5.44 -72.02
C GLU A 951 -23.08 -6.56 -71.85
N ASP A 952 -23.18 -7.31 -70.75
CA ASP A 952 -22.78 -8.71 -70.61
C ASP A 952 -22.73 -9.04 -69.11
N GLN A 953 -23.88 -9.42 -68.55
CA GLN A 953 -24.09 -10.52 -67.58
C GLN A 953 -25.45 -10.36 -66.87
N GLU A 954 -26.27 -11.40 -66.98
CA GLU A 954 -27.54 -11.57 -66.27
C GLU A 954 -27.32 -11.67 -64.75
N ASP A 955 -28.25 -11.05 -64.01
CA ASP A 955 -28.66 -11.30 -62.62
C ASP A 955 -27.70 -10.99 -61.46
N GLN A 956 -27.60 -9.70 -61.12
CA GLN A 956 -28.03 -9.12 -59.83
C GLN A 956 -27.92 -7.59 -59.94
N GLU A 957 -29.01 -6.87 -59.71
CA GLU A 957 -29.03 -5.41 -59.73
C GLU A 957 -28.13 -4.89 -58.58
N LYS A 958 -26.86 -4.61 -58.90
CA LYS A 958 -25.87 -4.11 -57.95
C LYS A 958 -26.28 -2.69 -57.53
N VAL A 959 -26.84 -2.59 -56.34
CA VAL A 959 -27.35 -1.34 -55.78
C VAL A 959 -26.18 -0.48 -55.31
N ALA A 960 -26.13 0.78 -55.76
CA ALA A 960 -25.17 1.77 -55.29
C ALA A 960 -25.47 2.14 -53.83
N GLU A 961 -24.48 2.04 -52.95
CA GLU A 961 -24.62 2.38 -51.53
C GLU A 961 -23.41 3.14 -51.02
N ALA A 962 -23.66 4.08 -50.10
CA ALA A 962 -22.62 4.78 -49.36
C ALA A 962 -22.95 4.76 -47.87
N ASN A 963 -21.99 4.31 -47.09
CA ASN A 963 -22.11 4.02 -45.68
C ASN A 963 -21.05 4.81 -44.92
N ILE A 964 -21.46 5.50 -43.86
CA ILE A 964 -20.55 6.19 -42.95
C ILE A 964 -20.61 5.52 -41.59
N ARG A 965 -19.44 5.31 -41.01
CA ARG A 965 -19.28 4.76 -39.67
C ARG A 965 -18.34 5.64 -38.88
N LEU A 966 -18.92 6.34 -37.92
CA LEU A 966 -18.20 7.13 -36.94
C LEU A 966 -17.79 6.24 -35.76
N GLY A 967 -16.67 6.56 -35.13
CA GLY A 967 -16.27 5.93 -33.89
C GLY A 967 -15.54 6.90 -32.99
N LEU A 968 -15.87 6.81 -31.70
CA LEU A 968 -15.36 7.70 -30.68
C LEU A 968 -14.82 6.88 -29.51
N PHE A 969 -13.58 7.13 -29.12
CA PHE A 969 -12.88 6.45 -28.05
C PHE A 969 -13.00 4.91 -28.13
N GLY A 970 -12.87 4.39 -29.35
CA GLY A 970 -12.99 2.98 -29.66
C GLY A 970 -14.41 2.44 -29.73
N HIS A 971 -15.47 3.18 -29.40
CA HIS A 971 -16.84 2.74 -29.70
C HIS A 971 -17.16 3.09 -31.15
N LYS A 972 -17.40 2.10 -32.02
CA LYS A 972 -17.90 2.31 -33.38
C LYS A 972 -19.43 2.42 -33.32
N LEU A 973 -19.97 3.53 -33.79
CA LEU A 973 -21.40 3.73 -33.90
C LEU A 973 -21.99 2.79 -34.96
N PRO A 974 -23.30 2.49 -34.89
CA PRO A 974 -24.00 1.79 -35.96
C PRO A 974 -23.76 2.50 -37.31
N THR A 975 -23.73 1.73 -38.40
CA THR A 975 -23.58 2.28 -39.74
C THR A 975 -24.75 3.22 -40.05
N TYR A 976 -24.43 4.42 -40.49
CA TYR A 976 -25.40 5.32 -41.09
C TYR A 976 -25.28 5.21 -42.60
N ASN A 977 -26.39 4.91 -43.26
CA ASN A 977 -26.42 4.81 -44.71
C ASN A 977 -26.75 6.21 -45.24
N ILE A 978 -25.86 6.79 -46.02
CA ILE A 978 -26.09 8.09 -46.65
C ILE A 978 -27.17 7.95 -47.72
N PHE A 979 -27.04 6.92 -48.55
CA PHE A 979 -28.06 6.50 -49.51
C PHE A 979 -27.92 5.00 -49.78
N LYS A 980 -29.05 4.37 -50.12
CA LYS A 980 -29.07 3.00 -50.62
C LYS A 980 -29.95 2.92 -51.86
N GLY A 981 -29.31 2.74 -53.01
CA GLY A 981 -29.96 2.73 -54.30
C GLY A 981 -30.17 4.10 -54.89
N ASN A 982 -30.61 4.10 -56.15
CA ASN A 982 -30.57 5.30 -56.99
C ASN A 982 -31.58 6.37 -56.56
N GLY A 983 -32.73 5.99 -55.98
CA GLY A 983 -33.73 6.94 -55.49
C GLY A 983 -33.22 7.79 -54.32
N ASP A 984 -32.67 7.11 -53.30
CA ASP A 984 -32.09 7.77 -52.12
C ASP A 984 -30.86 8.61 -52.50
N LEU A 985 -30.05 8.14 -53.45
CA LEU A 985 -28.90 8.91 -53.96
C LEU A 985 -29.35 10.24 -54.56
N ILE A 986 -30.37 10.20 -55.43
CA ILE A 986 -30.92 11.41 -56.05
C ILE A 986 -31.47 12.33 -54.96
N SER A 987 -32.22 11.79 -53.99
CA SER A 987 -32.71 12.58 -52.85
C SER A 987 -31.58 13.22 -52.05
N ALA A 988 -30.48 12.49 -51.81
CA ALA A 988 -29.33 13.00 -51.09
C ALA A 988 -28.62 14.13 -51.86
N VAL A 989 -28.51 14.02 -53.18
CA VAL A 989 -27.96 15.08 -54.05
C VAL A 989 -28.87 16.31 -54.05
N TRP A 990 -30.19 16.15 -54.10
CA TRP A 990 -31.13 17.29 -54.04
C TRP A 990 -31.13 17.99 -52.68
N ASN A 991 -30.83 17.26 -51.60
CA ASN A 991 -30.70 17.81 -50.25
C ASN A 991 -29.31 18.44 -49.99
N ALA A 992 -28.33 18.25 -50.89
CA ALA A 992 -27.01 18.85 -50.80
C ALA A 992 -27.04 20.30 -51.36
N ASP A 993 -27.69 21.20 -50.62
CA ASP A 993 -27.92 22.60 -50.98
C ASP A 993 -26.89 23.58 -50.34
N GLY A 994 -25.82 23.06 -49.74
CA GLY A 994 -24.81 23.84 -49.04
C GLY A 994 -25.20 24.28 -47.62
N ARG A 995 -26.39 23.93 -47.10
CA ARG A 995 -26.75 24.25 -45.72
C ARG A 995 -25.99 23.38 -44.72
N THR A 996 -25.57 23.98 -43.61
CA THR A 996 -24.96 23.28 -42.50
C THR A 996 -26.01 22.51 -41.71
N ILE A 997 -25.83 21.20 -41.60
CA ILE A 997 -26.66 20.32 -40.77
C ILE A 997 -25.84 19.78 -39.60
N LYS A 998 -26.50 19.59 -38.44
CA LYS A 998 -25.90 18.92 -37.28
C LYS A 998 -25.86 17.42 -37.56
N ALA A 999 -24.70 16.89 -37.92
CA ALA A 999 -24.52 15.48 -38.24
C ALA A 999 -24.34 14.61 -37.00
N PHE A 1000 -23.66 15.13 -35.97
CA PHE A 1000 -23.44 14.41 -34.72
C PHE A 1000 -23.21 15.37 -33.57
N GLU A 1001 -23.72 15.04 -32.39
CA GLU A 1001 -23.41 15.70 -31.14
C GLU A 1001 -23.28 14.64 -30.05
N GLY A 1002 -22.21 14.73 -29.26
CA GLY A 1002 -21.94 13.72 -28.25
C GLY A 1002 -21.05 14.25 -27.13
N HIS A 1003 -21.41 13.86 -25.91
CA HIS A 1003 -20.66 14.16 -24.70
C HIS A 1003 -20.11 12.88 -24.09
N VAL A 1004 -18.84 12.89 -23.71
CA VAL A 1004 -18.16 11.70 -23.17
C VAL A 1004 -17.47 12.08 -21.86
N PRO A 1005 -17.76 11.37 -20.75
CA PRO A 1005 -17.02 11.57 -19.51
C PRO A 1005 -15.59 11.04 -19.68
N LEU A 1006 -14.60 11.90 -19.43
CA LEU A 1006 -13.18 11.54 -19.46
C LEU A 1006 -12.66 11.17 -18.08
N ARG A 1007 -13.01 11.97 -17.08
CA ARG A 1007 -12.53 11.83 -15.71
C ARG A 1007 -13.67 12.04 -14.74
N ASP A 1008 -13.72 11.17 -13.75
CA ASP A 1008 -14.69 11.24 -12.68
C ASP A 1008 -14.09 10.50 -11.47
N THR A 1009 -13.45 11.27 -10.61
CA THR A 1009 -12.88 10.75 -9.36
C THR A 1009 -13.41 11.54 -8.19
N ARG A 1010 -13.83 10.81 -7.16
CA ARG A 1010 -14.17 11.36 -5.86
C ARG A 1010 -13.38 10.68 -4.77
N PHE A 1011 -12.59 11.46 -4.05
CA PHE A 1011 -11.87 11.02 -2.86
C PHE A 1011 -12.42 11.76 -1.66
N SER A 1012 -12.81 11.00 -0.64
CA SER A 1012 -13.17 11.57 0.65
C SER A 1012 -12.52 10.74 1.74
N PHE A 1013 -11.65 11.38 2.53
CA PHE A 1013 -11.00 10.73 3.66
C PHE A 1013 -10.70 11.77 4.76
N PRO A 1014 -10.68 11.34 6.03
CA PRO A 1014 -10.33 12.20 7.16
C PRO A 1014 -8.81 12.43 7.22
N LEU A 1015 -8.39 13.63 7.59
CA LEU A 1015 -7.01 13.99 7.90
C LEU A 1015 -6.69 13.76 9.37
N LEU A 1016 -5.41 13.66 9.72
CA LEU A 1016 -4.98 13.59 11.11
C LEU A 1016 -5.24 14.90 11.88
N SER A 1017 -5.45 16.02 11.17
CA SER A 1017 -5.91 17.27 11.76
C SER A 1017 -7.33 17.22 12.33
N GLY A 1018 -8.11 16.19 12.01
CA GLY A 1018 -9.54 16.12 12.30
C GLY A 1018 -10.41 16.81 11.24
N LEU A 1019 -9.81 17.47 10.25
CA LEU A 1019 -10.51 17.90 9.03
C LEU A 1019 -10.77 16.69 8.12
N SER A 1020 -11.70 16.84 7.19
CA SER A 1020 -11.89 15.91 6.10
C SER A 1020 -11.60 16.59 4.78
N VAL A 1021 -11.05 15.84 3.83
CA VAL A 1021 -10.79 16.33 2.48
C VAL A 1021 -11.83 15.71 1.56
N ASP A 1022 -12.59 16.54 0.84
CA ASP A 1022 -13.45 16.11 -0.27
C ASP A 1022 -12.83 16.63 -1.57
N VAL A 1023 -12.24 15.72 -2.34
CA VAL A 1023 -11.65 16.02 -3.63
C VAL A 1023 -12.53 15.42 -4.71
N ARG A 1024 -12.95 16.28 -5.62
CA ARG A 1024 -13.73 15.94 -6.80
C ARG A 1024 -12.93 16.35 -8.02
N SER A 1025 -12.73 15.43 -8.94
CA SER A 1025 -12.16 15.75 -10.23
C SER A 1025 -13.06 15.21 -11.32
N SER A 1026 -13.66 16.12 -12.07
CA SER A 1026 -14.58 15.87 -13.15
C SER A 1026 -13.95 16.34 -14.46
N GLY A 1027 -14.25 15.69 -15.56
CA GLY A 1027 -13.78 16.13 -16.86
C GLY A 1027 -14.52 15.41 -17.96
N ALA A 1028 -14.79 16.14 -19.04
CA ALA A 1028 -15.52 15.62 -20.17
C ALA A 1028 -15.00 16.22 -21.47
N ILE A 1029 -15.38 15.55 -22.55
CA ILE A 1029 -15.18 16.05 -23.90
C ILE A 1029 -16.54 16.09 -24.59
N SER A 1030 -16.79 17.21 -25.25
CA SER A 1030 -18.00 17.44 -26.02
C SER A 1030 -17.58 17.64 -27.47
N THR A 1031 -18.21 16.91 -28.37
CA THR A 1031 -17.93 16.96 -29.79
C THR A 1031 -19.21 17.24 -30.56
N ARG A 1032 -19.17 18.18 -31.50
CA ARG A 1032 -20.25 18.41 -32.46
C ARG A 1032 -19.66 18.44 -33.85
N ILE A 1033 -20.25 17.68 -34.76
CA ILE A 1033 -19.85 17.61 -36.16
C ILE A 1033 -20.97 18.23 -36.96
N ASN A 1034 -20.66 19.32 -37.63
CA ASN A 1034 -21.52 19.95 -38.61
C ASN A 1034 -21.00 19.59 -40.00
N VAL A 1035 -21.93 19.33 -40.91
CA VAL A 1035 -21.61 18.99 -42.30
C VAL A 1035 -22.41 19.90 -43.21
N ALA A 1036 -21.75 20.48 -44.20
CA ALA A 1036 -22.39 21.10 -45.36
C ALA A 1036 -21.87 20.41 -46.61
N ALA A 1037 -22.77 20.17 -47.56
CA ALA A 1037 -22.41 19.58 -48.84
C ALA A 1037 -23.21 20.27 -49.94
N GLU A 1038 -22.52 20.58 -51.04
CA GLU A 1038 -23.11 21.09 -52.27
C GLU A 1038 -22.66 20.19 -53.43
N VAL A 1039 -23.62 19.69 -54.21
CA VAL A 1039 -23.34 18.83 -55.37
C VAL A 1039 -23.99 19.45 -56.60
N SER A 1040 -23.18 19.79 -57.60
CA SER A 1040 -23.65 20.27 -58.90
C SER A 1040 -23.30 19.28 -60.00
N LEU A 1041 -24.32 18.54 -60.46
CA LEU A 1041 -24.16 17.61 -61.58
C LEU A 1041 -23.86 18.33 -62.90
N TRP A 1042 -24.38 19.56 -63.09
CA TRP A 1042 -24.15 20.35 -64.29
C TRP A 1042 -22.72 20.88 -64.38
N ASN A 1043 -22.20 21.40 -63.26
CA ASN A 1043 -20.81 21.88 -63.17
C ASN A 1043 -19.81 20.76 -62.94
N GLN A 1044 -20.28 19.52 -62.75
CA GLN A 1044 -19.48 18.35 -62.43
C GLN A 1044 -18.54 18.56 -61.23
N LYS A 1045 -19.03 19.30 -60.22
CA LYS A 1045 -18.30 19.67 -59.00
C LYS A 1045 -19.10 19.26 -57.77
N SER A 1046 -18.38 18.80 -56.75
CA SER A 1046 -18.89 18.60 -55.39
C SER A 1046 -17.99 19.35 -54.42
N GLU A 1047 -18.59 20.04 -53.46
CA GLU A 1047 -17.91 20.72 -52.36
C GLU A 1047 -18.53 20.25 -51.05
N THR A 1048 -17.71 19.84 -50.10
CA THR A 1048 -18.19 19.40 -48.79
C THR A 1048 -17.31 19.94 -47.69
N ASP A 1049 -17.92 20.58 -46.72
CA ASP A 1049 -17.27 21.14 -45.55
C ASP A 1049 -17.71 20.37 -44.31
N VAL A 1050 -16.73 19.89 -43.54
CA VAL A 1050 -16.96 19.16 -42.30
C VAL A 1050 -16.25 19.89 -41.17
N ASP A 1051 -17.03 20.47 -40.27
CA ASP A 1051 -16.54 21.18 -39.09
C ASP A 1051 -16.79 20.35 -37.83
N ALA A 1052 -15.70 19.86 -37.23
CA ALA A 1052 -15.72 19.17 -35.95
C ALA A 1052 -15.29 20.13 -34.83
N PHE A 1053 -16.25 20.57 -34.03
CA PHE A 1053 -16.02 21.34 -32.81
C PHE A 1053 -15.74 20.39 -31.65
N VAL A 1054 -14.59 20.57 -31.01
CA VAL A 1054 -14.17 19.76 -29.86
C VAL A 1054 -13.88 20.69 -28.69
N SER A 1055 -14.63 20.51 -27.60
CA SER A 1055 -14.30 21.12 -26.31
C SER A 1055 -13.95 20.03 -25.31
N ALA A 1056 -12.87 20.24 -24.56
CA ALA A 1056 -12.50 19.38 -23.45
C ALA A 1056 -12.33 20.23 -22.20
N SER A 1057 -12.84 19.75 -21.07
CA SER A 1057 -12.68 20.40 -19.78
C SER A 1057 -12.20 19.40 -18.74
N LEU A 1058 -11.35 19.88 -17.84
CA LEU A 1058 -10.87 19.18 -16.67
C LEU A 1058 -11.02 20.11 -15.49
N GLN A 1059 -11.82 19.72 -14.51
CA GLN A 1059 -12.06 20.48 -13.30
C GLN A 1059 -11.68 19.65 -12.08
N THR A 1060 -11.05 20.29 -11.11
CA THR A 1060 -10.69 19.67 -9.84
C THR A 1060 -11.10 20.63 -8.73
N HIS A 1061 -12.00 20.19 -7.89
CA HIS A 1061 -12.39 20.84 -6.65
C HIS A 1061 -11.78 20.08 -5.49
N ALA A 1062 -11.11 20.78 -4.59
CA ALA A 1062 -10.59 20.21 -3.37
C ALA A 1062 -11.04 21.07 -2.20
N ASN A 1063 -11.87 20.48 -1.33
CA ASN A 1063 -12.49 21.16 -0.20
C ASN A 1063 -11.94 20.57 1.09
N LEU A 1064 -11.52 21.44 2.01
CA LEU A 1064 -11.33 21.10 3.41
C LEU A 1064 -12.66 21.30 4.14
N VAL A 1065 -13.11 20.27 4.85
CA VAL A 1065 -14.42 20.26 5.51
C VAL A 1065 -14.24 19.94 6.99
N PHE A 1066 -14.80 20.79 7.84
CA PHE A 1066 -14.92 20.56 9.28
C PHE A 1066 -16.38 20.28 9.63
N GLY A 1067 -16.67 19.04 10.03
CA GLY A 1067 -18.04 18.59 10.28
C GLY A 1067 -18.90 18.63 9.01
N THR A 1068 -19.76 19.64 8.89
CA THR A 1068 -20.62 19.87 7.71
C THR A 1068 -20.31 21.13 6.93
N ARG A 1069 -19.32 21.93 7.35
CA ARG A 1069 -18.99 23.21 6.73
C ARG A 1069 -17.67 23.11 5.96
N PRO A 1070 -17.63 23.52 4.67
CA PRO A 1070 -16.37 23.73 3.97
C PRO A 1070 -15.65 24.93 4.63
N THR A 1071 -14.37 24.77 4.96
CA THR A 1071 -13.53 25.83 5.53
C THR A 1071 -12.77 26.55 4.43
N ASN A 1072 -11.95 25.81 3.67
CA ASN A 1072 -11.19 26.32 2.54
C ASN A 1072 -11.43 25.44 1.30
N PHE A 1073 -11.48 26.06 0.13
CA PHE A 1073 -11.53 25.33 -1.15
C PHE A 1073 -10.56 25.86 -2.20
N VAL A 1074 -10.11 24.95 -3.05
CA VAL A 1074 -9.32 25.25 -4.24
C VAL A 1074 -10.01 24.61 -5.43
N THR A 1075 -10.29 25.42 -6.45
CA THR A 1075 -10.83 24.94 -7.72
C THR A 1075 -9.85 25.25 -8.83
N SER A 1076 -9.38 24.21 -9.52
CA SER A 1076 -8.54 24.32 -10.71
C SER A 1076 -9.32 23.80 -11.90
N SER A 1077 -9.47 24.60 -12.95
CA SER A 1077 -10.10 24.17 -14.19
C SER A 1077 -9.22 24.49 -15.40
N ILE A 1078 -9.21 23.56 -16.34
CA ILE A 1078 -8.54 23.66 -17.62
C ILE A 1078 -9.61 23.37 -18.65
N SER A 1079 -9.76 24.27 -19.61
CA SER A 1079 -10.59 24.04 -20.78
C SER A 1079 -9.76 24.24 -22.03
N ALA A 1080 -10.03 23.40 -23.03
CA ALA A 1080 -9.43 23.48 -24.33
C ALA A 1080 -10.55 23.46 -25.37
N LEU A 1081 -10.51 24.42 -26.29
CA LEU A 1081 -11.40 24.49 -27.43
C LEU A 1081 -10.58 24.41 -28.72
N SER A 1082 -10.97 23.51 -29.61
CA SER A 1082 -10.39 23.35 -30.94
C SER A 1082 -11.49 23.06 -31.94
N THR A 1083 -11.34 23.63 -33.14
CA THR A 1083 -12.13 23.26 -34.31
C THR A 1083 -11.21 22.55 -35.28
N PHE A 1084 -11.70 21.47 -35.87
CA PHE A 1084 -11.05 20.77 -36.96
C PHE A 1084 -11.97 20.84 -38.16
N SER A 1085 -11.54 21.56 -39.20
CA SER A 1085 -12.28 21.69 -40.45
C SER A 1085 -11.65 20.78 -41.51
N THR A 1086 -12.49 20.15 -42.31
CA THR A 1086 -12.07 19.40 -43.49
C THR A 1086 -12.90 19.84 -44.67
N ASP A 1087 -12.21 20.46 -45.62
CA ASP A 1087 -12.77 20.95 -46.88
C ASP A 1087 -12.45 19.89 -47.95
N THR A 1088 -13.47 19.40 -48.65
CA THR A 1088 -13.29 18.45 -49.75
C THR A 1088 -13.90 19.01 -51.02
N ASN A 1089 -13.08 19.15 -52.04
CA ASN A 1089 -13.47 19.61 -53.36
C ASN A 1089 -13.20 18.50 -54.38
N VAL A 1090 -14.23 18.08 -55.10
CA VAL A 1090 -14.16 17.02 -56.10
C VAL A 1090 -14.66 17.55 -57.44
N ALA A 1091 -13.79 17.51 -58.46
CA ALA A 1091 -14.19 17.75 -59.84
C ALA A 1091 -14.20 16.42 -60.59
N PHE A 1092 -15.39 16.00 -61.03
CA PHE A 1092 -15.61 14.72 -61.69
C PHE A 1092 -15.78 14.84 -63.21
N SER A 1093 -15.16 15.86 -63.83
CA SER A 1093 -15.23 16.13 -65.27
C SER A 1093 -14.31 15.26 -66.13
N SER A 1094 -13.26 14.68 -65.54
CA SER A 1094 -12.33 13.78 -66.22
C SER A 1094 -11.86 12.65 -65.30
N THR A 1095 -11.53 11.48 -65.86
CA THR A 1095 -10.99 10.35 -65.08
C THR A 1095 -9.47 10.23 -65.28
N PRO A 1096 -8.64 10.17 -64.21
CA PRO A 1096 -9.01 10.14 -62.79
C PRO A 1096 -9.57 11.48 -62.31
N TYR A 1097 -10.51 11.42 -61.36
CA TYR A 1097 -11.14 12.62 -60.81
C TYR A 1097 -10.13 13.49 -60.06
N GLU A 1098 -10.30 14.81 -60.18
CA GLU A 1098 -9.49 15.73 -59.40
C GLU A 1098 -10.10 15.88 -58.01
N PHE A 1099 -9.32 15.50 -57.02
CA PHE A 1099 -9.73 15.49 -55.63
C PHE A 1099 -8.79 16.38 -54.83
N CYS A 1100 -9.34 17.40 -54.17
CA CYS A 1100 -8.62 18.18 -53.19
C CYS A 1100 -9.25 18.00 -51.81
N LEU A 1101 -8.47 17.43 -50.90
CA LEU A 1101 -8.81 17.34 -49.49
C LEU A 1101 -7.88 18.25 -48.70
N LYS A 1102 -8.46 19.11 -47.88
CA LYS A 1102 -7.71 19.99 -47.00
C LYS A 1102 -8.24 19.83 -45.59
N SER A 1103 -7.37 19.35 -44.70
CA SER A 1103 -7.67 19.28 -43.27
C SER A 1103 -6.91 20.36 -42.52
N SER A 1104 -7.63 21.19 -41.77
CA SER A 1104 -7.06 22.25 -40.94
C SER A 1104 -7.55 22.16 -39.51
N GLN A 1105 -6.64 22.50 -38.60
CA GLN A 1105 -6.96 22.78 -37.22
C GLN A 1105 -6.90 24.28 -36.98
N ASP A 1106 -7.97 24.83 -36.41
CA ASP A 1106 -8.01 26.22 -35.98
C ASP A 1106 -7.12 26.49 -34.76
N SER A 1107 -7.05 27.75 -34.33
CA SER A 1107 -6.28 28.10 -33.13
C SER A 1107 -6.84 27.39 -31.89
N ILE A 1108 -6.02 26.60 -31.21
CA ILE A 1108 -6.42 25.98 -29.93
C ILE A 1108 -6.37 27.05 -28.85
N LYS A 1109 -7.49 27.30 -28.18
CA LYS A 1109 -7.56 28.16 -27.01
C LYS A 1109 -7.55 27.28 -25.77
N ILE A 1110 -6.50 27.41 -24.96
CA ILE A 1110 -6.42 26.77 -23.65
C ILE A 1110 -6.63 27.83 -22.59
N THR A 1111 -7.73 27.72 -21.85
CA THR A 1111 -8.06 28.59 -20.74
C THR A 1111 -7.88 27.80 -19.44
N GLN A 1112 -6.92 28.23 -18.63
CA GLN A 1112 -6.72 27.73 -17.29
C GLN A 1112 -7.20 28.76 -16.28
N THR A 1113 -8.06 28.34 -15.35
CA THR A 1113 -8.55 29.19 -14.27
C THR A 1113 -8.33 28.47 -12.94
N THR A 1114 -7.82 29.21 -11.95
CA THR A 1114 -7.60 28.72 -10.59
C THR A 1114 -8.30 29.69 -9.66
N PHE A 1115 -9.20 29.17 -8.82
CA PHE A 1115 -10.00 29.94 -7.88
C PHE A 1115 -9.76 29.43 -6.48
N ASN A 1116 -9.34 30.34 -5.60
CA ASN A 1116 -9.21 30.15 -4.16
C ASN A 1116 -10.17 31.13 -3.45
N ASP A 1117 -10.48 30.89 -2.17
CA ASP A 1117 -11.42 31.67 -1.36
C ASP A 1117 -11.22 33.21 -1.44
N ASN A 1118 -9.97 33.68 -1.59
CA ASN A 1118 -9.62 35.09 -1.72
C ASN A 1118 -9.76 35.66 -3.15
N LYS A 1119 -10.88 35.39 -3.85
CA LYS A 1119 -11.43 36.10 -5.04
C LYS A 1119 -10.53 36.47 -6.24
N LYS A 1120 -9.22 36.23 -6.23
CA LYS A 1120 -8.31 36.47 -7.37
C LYS A 1120 -8.15 35.19 -8.16
N GLY A 1121 -9.09 34.96 -9.07
CA GLY A 1121 -8.96 33.90 -10.06
C GLY A 1121 -7.76 34.17 -10.97
N ILE A 1122 -6.71 33.34 -10.93
CA ILE A 1122 -5.61 33.46 -11.89
C ILE A 1122 -6.07 32.80 -13.19
N ASN A 1123 -6.38 33.63 -14.18
CA ASN A 1123 -6.75 33.19 -15.52
C ASN A 1123 -5.55 33.27 -16.44
N ARG A 1124 -5.05 32.11 -16.87
CA ARG A 1124 -4.00 32.00 -17.89
C ARG A 1124 -4.63 31.52 -19.19
N LYS A 1125 -4.54 32.33 -20.24
CA LYS A 1125 -4.96 31.95 -21.60
C LYS A 1125 -3.75 31.72 -22.47
N ARG A 1126 -3.70 30.59 -23.16
CA ARG A 1126 -2.69 30.29 -24.17
C ARG A 1126 -3.38 29.96 -25.48
N ASN A 1127 -2.97 30.64 -26.54
CA ASN A 1127 -3.46 30.39 -27.88
C ASN A 1127 -2.36 29.71 -28.69
N PHE A 1128 -2.67 28.56 -29.28
CA PHE A 1128 -1.80 27.89 -30.24
C PHE A 1128 -2.20 28.32 -31.65
N ALA A 1129 -1.22 28.54 -32.52
CA ALA A 1129 -1.47 28.93 -33.90
C ALA A 1129 -2.21 27.82 -34.67
N PRO A 1130 -3.10 28.19 -35.63
CA PRO A 1130 -3.75 27.22 -36.49
C PRO A 1130 -2.73 26.44 -37.31
N LYS A 1131 -3.06 25.20 -37.67
CA LYS A 1131 -2.19 24.31 -38.44
C LYS A 1131 -2.98 23.63 -39.54
N THR A 1132 -2.50 23.72 -40.78
CA THR A 1132 -2.99 22.90 -41.89
C THR A 1132 -2.16 21.63 -41.98
N TYR A 1133 -2.83 20.47 -42.02
CA TYR A 1133 -2.15 19.20 -42.14
C TYR A 1133 -1.88 18.90 -43.61
N ARG A 1134 -0.60 19.03 -44.00
CA ARG A 1134 -0.13 18.47 -45.27
C ARG A 1134 -0.47 16.98 -45.36
N LEU A 1135 -1.21 16.60 -46.40
CA LEU A 1135 -1.57 15.22 -46.76
C LEU A 1135 -0.52 14.62 -47.71
N ASP A 1136 -0.89 13.58 -48.46
CA ASP A 1136 -0.03 12.99 -49.49
C ASP A 1136 0.40 14.01 -50.55
N ASP A 1137 1.58 13.80 -51.14
CA ASP A 1137 2.13 14.72 -52.15
C ASP A 1137 1.28 14.78 -53.41
N ILE A 1138 0.57 13.69 -53.77
CA ILE A 1138 -0.34 13.65 -54.92
C ILE A 1138 -1.56 14.56 -54.65
N VAL A 1139 -2.21 14.38 -53.50
CA VAL A 1139 -3.36 15.21 -53.08
C VAL A 1139 -2.94 16.67 -52.93
N THR A 1140 -1.76 16.93 -52.35
CA THR A 1140 -1.21 18.28 -52.22
C THR A 1140 -0.97 18.93 -53.59
N ASN A 1141 -0.47 18.16 -54.57
CA ASN A 1141 -0.27 18.66 -55.93
C ASN A 1141 -1.61 18.91 -56.65
N GLN A 1142 -2.61 18.05 -56.46
CA GLN A 1142 -3.97 18.26 -56.99
C GLN A 1142 -4.61 19.51 -56.37
N CYS A 1143 -4.54 19.66 -55.04
CA CYS A 1143 -4.98 20.88 -54.35
C CYS A 1143 -4.25 22.13 -54.83
N ASN A 1144 -2.93 22.06 -55.06
CA ASN A 1144 -2.15 23.19 -55.57
C ASN A 1144 -2.52 23.55 -57.02
N ARG A 1145 -2.98 22.60 -57.83
CA ARG A 1145 -3.52 22.89 -59.17
C ARG A 1145 -4.88 23.56 -59.06
N HIS A 1146 -5.77 22.98 -58.25
CA HIS A 1146 -7.10 23.55 -58.00
C HIS A 1146 -7.02 24.99 -57.46
N ALA A 1147 -6.11 25.23 -56.50
CA ALA A 1147 -5.88 26.57 -55.93
C ALA A 1147 -5.20 27.57 -56.89
N ARG A 1148 -4.69 27.13 -58.05
CA ARG A 1148 -4.18 28.01 -59.11
C ARG A 1148 -5.24 28.32 -60.18
N GLU A 1149 -6.27 27.48 -60.28
CA GLU A 1149 -7.40 27.65 -61.19
C GLU A 1149 -8.48 28.56 -60.61
N LEU A 1150 -8.61 28.56 -59.28
CA LEU A 1150 -9.29 29.58 -58.46
C LEU A 1150 -8.47 30.89 -58.42
#